data_AF-A0A817IWP0-F1
#
_entry.id   AF-A0A817IWP0-F1
#
_cell.length_a   1.000
_cell.length_b   1.000
_cell.length_c   1.000
_cell.angle_alpha   90.00
_cell.angle_beta   90.00
_cell.angle_gamma   90.00
#
_symmetry.space_group_name_H-M   'P 1'
#
loop_
_entity.id
_entity.type
_entity.pdbx_description
1 polymer ?
#
loop_
_entity_poly.entity_id
_entity_poly.type
_entity_poly.pdbx_seq_one_letter_code
_entity_poly.pdbx_strand_id
1 'polypeptide(L)'
;MKLISSVGIPLTIGIFTLVTTLQNRHIARQEREQDINQAQDEQREAVFITYINDISRFRDQNLQNLTKNADKLVYIHSKTLAALRTLDVERKKNILLFLRDSSLLSEDENSILSEADFSRIHLENDECLFFKVIFSGANFYRTSFRNCLFDNVIFRRTDFRFSDLAGSIFMDVQFIECSINEAIFHDTILSEVTFNGTTLARADFSRAKLDSIHLFNVNLTKAIFDNQTQVISLEIKNSILPNGSFSQIDDLFIAPKPCESLENWQIKPVDTVQVENCTLVAKIPDVNLEQALNFPFVERSLLVDAHQAELEITVEQSFNTQTIRIDIIFNFMASSISTRLMETLNSTSIPLNCYFSLFIFSFGTIGNILNILVLTQRSLRSNPCIFLFLLSSIANLISILSGLTPRILSTWQLDLTATNETFCKLRAFILFTSRTIALDLIMLATIERWIISSNNIQFRQLSSLKNAQKGSLFITIISILLYIQMLYCYKANLINTPLRCYGKTAACRLLTDVTYACFTILFPLITMTIFGIMTISNIRKGRTCKQPGKIFRKLHLNKRNFVLQRLTKQRWKKIDGYLRRMLLLQVISLILLTFPQAIHKVYFTLTSNRYKSQMEYDFDRILYRFELLLPFIESALPFYIYTLAGGKVFRDALENLLFCSKTN
;
A
#
# COMPACT_ATOMS: atom_id res chain seq x y z
N MET A 1 66.34 15.84 22.98
CA MET A 1 65.76 15.96 21.62
C MET A 1 66.31 14.94 20.62
N LYS A 2 67.62 14.89 20.29
CA LYS A 2 68.14 14.04 19.18
C LYS A 2 67.74 12.55 19.19
N LEU A 3 67.59 11.93 20.37
CA LEU A 3 67.18 10.51 20.49
C LEU A 3 65.74 10.24 20.02
N ILE A 4 64.82 11.20 20.26
CA ILE A 4 63.39 11.07 19.93
C ILE A 4 63.22 11.13 18.40
N SER A 5 63.99 11.98 17.72
CA SER A 5 63.98 12.06 16.25
C SER A 5 64.63 10.85 15.57
N SER A 6 65.68 10.25 16.15
CA SER A 6 66.42 9.16 15.49
C SER A 6 65.75 7.79 15.60
N VAL A 7 64.97 7.54 16.67
CA VAL A 7 64.29 6.25 16.90
C VAL A 7 62.77 6.36 16.71
N GLY A 8 62.15 7.49 17.08
CA GLY A 8 60.70 7.66 17.01
C GLY A 8 60.16 7.62 15.58
N ILE A 9 60.81 8.31 14.64
CA ILE A 9 60.33 8.40 13.24
C ILE A 9 60.41 7.04 12.52
N PRO A 10 61.52 6.26 12.57
CA PRO A 10 61.54 4.92 12.00
C PRO A 10 60.53 3.96 12.66
N LEU A 11 60.31 4.07 13.97
CA LEU A 11 59.35 3.23 14.68
C LEU A 11 57.90 3.54 14.27
N THR A 12 57.52 4.82 14.14
CA THR A 12 56.16 5.20 13.70
C THR A 12 55.91 4.80 12.25
N ILE A 13 56.91 4.95 11.36
CA ILE A 13 56.83 4.45 9.99
C ILE A 13 56.67 2.92 9.98
N GLY A 14 57.51 2.19 10.72
CA GLY A 14 57.43 0.73 10.82
C GLY A 14 56.09 0.21 11.33
N ILE A 15 55.55 0.83 12.39
CA ILE A 15 54.21 0.51 12.91
C ILE A 15 53.13 0.84 11.88
N PHE A 16 53.18 2.00 11.23
CA PHE A 16 52.20 2.39 10.19
C PHE A 16 52.22 1.44 8.99
N THR A 17 53.40 1.07 8.48
CA THR A 17 53.56 0.09 7.41
C THR A 17 53.08 -1.29 7.84
N LEU A 18 53.31 -1.72 9.08
CA LEU A 18 52.82 -3.00 9.59
C LEU A 18 51.29 -3.01 9.68
N VAL A 19 50.68 -1.97 10.26
CA VAL A 19 49.22 -1.82 10.39
C VAL A 19 48.54 -1.81 9.01
N THR A 20 49.03 -0.99 8.08
CA THR A 20 48.48 -0.94 6.71
C THR A 20 48.66 -2.27 5.97
N THR A 21 49.79 -2.96 6.14
CA THR A 21 50.01 -4.30 5.56
C THR A 21 49.05 -5.34 6.13
N LEU A 22 48.79 -5.33 7.43
CA LEU A 22 47.82 -6.24 8.08
C LEU A 22 46.37 -5.93 7.64
N GLN A 23 46.01 -4.65 7.54
CA GLN A 23 44.70 -4.21 7.05
C GLN A 23 44.48 -4.64 5.59
N ASN A 24 45.45 -4.40 4.70
CA ASN A 24 45.39 -4.82 3.31
C ASN A 24 45.30 -6.36 3.16
N ARG A 25 45.98 -7.12 4.03
CA ARG A 25 45.84 -8.59 4.08
C ARG A 25 44.46 -9.06 4.54
N HIS A 26 43.78 -8.30 5.40
CA HIS A 26 42.41 -8.61 5.81
C HIS A 26 41.40 -8.33 4.69
N ILE A 27 41.52 -7.16 4.04
CA ILE A 27 40.67 -6.80 2.88
C ILE A 27 40.84 -7.84 1.77
N ALA A 28 42.08 -8.15 1.38
CA ALA A 28 42.38 -9.16 0.36
C ALA A 28 42.07 -10.61 0.78
N ARG A 29 41.65 -10.88 2.03
CA ARG A 29 41.04 -12.17 2.42
C ARG A 29 39.53 -12.14 2.23
N GLN A 30 38.88 -11.06 2.68
CA GLN A 30 37.44 -10.85 2.49
C GLN A 30 37.06 -10.80 1.01
N GLU A 31 37.84 -10.13 0.17
CA GLU A 31 37.65 -10.12 -1.29
C GLU A 31 37.72 -11.53 -1.88
N ARG A 32 38.74 -12.34 -1.52
CA ARG A 32 38.86 -13.72 -2.01
C ARG A 32 37.72 -14.64 -1.53
N GLU A 33 37.28 -14.49 -0.27
CA GLU A 33 36.12 -15.23 0.23
C GLU A 33 34.85 -14.81 -0.51
N GLN A 34 34.69 -13.53 -0.81
CA GLN A 34 33.58 -13.00 -1.59
C GLN A 34 33.60 -13.48 -3.05
N ASP A 35 34.77 -13.50 -3.70
CA ASP A 35 34.95 -14.00 -5.07
C ASP A 35 34.64 -15.49 -5.17
N ILE A 36 35.11 -16.31 -4.21
CA ILE A 36 34.81 -17.75 -4.15
C ILE A 36 33.30 -17.97 -3.96
N ASN A 37 32.67 -17.23 -3.05
CA ASN A 37 31.22 -17.32 -2.81
C ASN A 37 30.42 -16.88 -4.05
N GLN A 38 30.84 -15.81 -4.73
CA GLN A 38 30.20 -15.35 -5.96
C GLN A 38 30.35 -16.37 -7.09
N ALA A 39 31.54 -16.92 -7.32
CA ALA A 39 31.76 -17.95 -8.35
C ALA A 39 30.94 -19.22 -8.09
N GLN A 40 30.78 -19.63 -6.82
CA GLN A 40 29.90 -20.74 -6.44
C GLN A 40 28.41 -20.42 -6.68
N ASP A 41 27.98 -19.18 -6.44
CA ASP A 41 26.59 -18.78 -6.67
C ASP A 41 26.26 -18.70 -8.16
N GLU A 42 27.16 -18.13 -8.97
CA GLU A 42 27.08 -18.10 -10.43
C GLU A 42 27.04 -19.54 -11.01
N GLN A 43 27.85 -20.46 -10.47
CA GLN A 43 27.81 -21.87 -10.85
C GLN A 43 26.45 -22.52 -10.53
N ARG A 44 25.89 -22.27 -9.34
CA ARG A 44 24.56 -22.78 -8.94
C ARG A 44 23.45 -22.19 -9.81
N GLU A 45 23.53 -20.91 -10.12
CA GLU A 45 22.57 -20.24 -11.00
C GLU A 45 22.61 -20.81 -12.43
N ALA A 46 23.80 -21.03 -12.98
CA ALA A 46 23.96 -21.66 -14.29
C ALA A 46 23.35 -23.07 -14.34
N VAL A 47 23.56 -23.90 -13.31
CA VAL A 47 22.93 -25.23 -13.19
C VAL A 47 21.41 -25.12 -13.09
N PHE A 48 20.89 -24.20 -12.28
CA PHE A 48 19.45 -23.98 -12.12
C PHE A 48 18.79 -23.51 -13.44
N ILE A 49 19.35 -22.51 -14.12
CA ILE A 49 18.84 -21.99 -15.39
C ILE A 49 18.87 -23.08 -16.47
N THR A 50 19.97 -23.84 -16.56
CA THR A 50 20.10 -24.95 -17.51
C THR A 50 19.05 -26.03 -17.24
N TYR A 51 18.86 -26.42 -15.98
CA TYR A 51 17.82 -27.36 -15.58
C TYR A 51 16.41 -26.88 -15.98
N ILE A 52 16.04 -25.65 -15.62
CA ILE A 52 14.70 -25.09 -15.93
C ILE A 52 14.47 -25.01 -17.43
N ASN A 53 15.47 -24.61 -18.22
CA ASN A 53 15.39 -24.55 -19.68
C ASN A 53 15.17 -25.94 -20.29
N ASP A 54 15.94 -26.94 -19.85
CA ASP A 54 15.87 -28.29 -20.39
C ASP A 54 14.57 -29.01 -20.01
N ILE A 55 14.07 -28.86 -18.78
CA ILE A 55 12.77 -29.41 -18.42
C ILE A 55 11.62 -28.65 -19.12
N SER A 56 11.76 -27.35 -19.33
CA SER A 56 10.77 -26.55 -20.08
C SER A 56 10.62 -27.00 -21.53
N ARG A 57 11.68 -27.48 -22.19
CA ARG A 57 11.60 -28.04 -23.56
C ARG A 57 10.67 -29.25 -23.67
N PHE A 58 10.57 -30.06 -22.60
CA PHE A 58 9.66 -31.20 -22.58
C PHE A 58 8.20 -30.77 -22.42
N ARG A 59 7.90 -29.62 -21.80
CA ARG A 59 6.52 -29.12 -21.64
C ARG A 59 5.79 -28.89 -22.96
N ASP A 60 6.53 -28.49 -24.00
CA ASP A 60 5.95 -28.14 -25.30
C ASP A 60 5.71 -29.39 -26.19
N GLN A 61 6.22 -30.56 -25.78
CA GLN A 61 5.80 -31.87 -26.30
C GLN A 61 4.62 -32.38 -25.47
N ASN A 62 3.53 -32.83 -26.12
CA ASN A 62 2.28 -33.26 -25.47
C ASN A 62 2.52 -34.12 -24.21
N LEU A 63 2.15 -33.62 -23.01
CA LEU A 63 2.42 -34.26 -21.72
C LEU A 63 1.93 -35.73 -21.63
N GLN A 64 0.83 -36.07 -22.33
CA GLN A 64 0.30 -37.43 -22.39
C GLN A 64 1.23 -38.45 -23.08
N ASN A 65 2.24 -38.00 -23.83
CA ASN A 65 3.29 -38.85 -24.39
C ASN A 65 4.56 -38.89 -23.52
N LEU A 66 4.70 -38.01 -22.52
CA LEU A 66 5.85 -38.00 -21.61
C LEU A 66 5.74 -39.06 -20.52
N THR A 67 4.57 -39.21 -19.90
CA THR A 67 4.33 -40.29 -18.93
C THR A 67 4.37 -41.69 -19.56
N LYS A 68 4.17 -41.79 -20.88
CA LYS A 68 4.28 -43.04 -21.65
C LYS A 68 5.70 -43.40 -22.12
N ASN A 69 6.68 -42.51 -21.94
CA ASN A 69 8.04 -42.72 -22.44
C ASN A 69 9.01 -42.82 -21.25
N ALA A 70 9.26 -44.06 -20.82
CA ALA A 70 10.09 -44.37 -19.65
C ALA A 70 11.49 -43.72 -19.73
N ASP A 71 12.13 -43.76 -20.90
CA ASP A 71 13.47 -43.19 -21.11
C ASP A 71 13.51 -41.68 -20.84
N LYS A 72 12.46 -40.95 -21.24
CA LYS A 72 12.33 -39.50 -20.95
C LYS A 72 12.11 -39.24 -19.46
N LEU A 73 11.33 -40.06 -18.77
CA LEU A 73 11.15 -39.93 -17.31
C LEU A 73 12.46 -40.22 -16.57
N VAL A 74 13.20 -41.26 -16.95
CA VAL A 74 14.52 -41.58 -16.39
C VAL A 74 15.52 -40.43 -16.63
N TYR A 75 15.51 -39.82 -17.80
CA TYR A 75 16.31 -38.63 -18.09
C TYR A 75 15.94 -37.43 -17.20
N ILE A 76 14.64 -37.11 -17.08
CA ILE A 76 14.18 -35.99 -16.26
C ILE A 76 14.49 -36.23 -14.78
N HIS A 77 14.27 -37.45 -14.29
CA HIS A 77 14.56 -37.87 -12.92
C HIS A 77 16.06 -37.77 -12.58
N SER A 78 16.93 -38.43 -13.36
CA SER A 78 18.39 -38.37 -13.15
C SER A 78 18.94 -36.95 -13.22
N LYS A 79 18.44 -36.13 -14.14
CA LYS A 79 18.80 -34.71 -14.26
C LYS A 79 18.29 -33.85 -13.09
N THR A 80 17.12 -34.18 -12.54
CA THR A 80 16.58 -33.53 -11.33
C THR A 80 17.43 -33.85 -10.12
N LEU A 81 17.80 -35.12 -9.90
CA LEU A 81 18.68 -35.51 -8.80
C LEU A 81 20.08 -34.88 -8.93
N ALA A 82 20.64 -34.84 -10.14
CA ALA A 82 21.92 -34.19 -10.40
C ALA A 82 21.89 -32.68 -10.07
N ALA A 83 20.83 -31.98 -10.49
CA ALA A 83 20.65 -30.56 -10.15
C ALA A 83 20.53 -30.37 -8.63
N LEU A 84 19.60 -31.07 -7.97
CA LEU A 84 19.36 -30.94 -6.53
C LEU A 84 20.61 -31.19 -5.68
N ARG A 85 21.51 -32.11 -6.07
CA ARG A 85 22.77 -32.36 -5.34
C ARG A 85 23.73 -31.16 -5.30
N THR A 86 23.65 -30.25 -6.27
CA THR A 86 24.57 -29.10 -6.39
C THR A 86 23.97 -27.77 -5.90
N LEU A 87 22.64 -27.67 -5.89
CA LEU A 87 21.91 -26.44 -5.62
C LEU A 87 21.72 -26.19 -4.12
N ASP A 88 21.64 -24.90 -3.77
CA ASP A 88 21.24 -24.46 -2.44
C ASP A 88 19.74 -24.69 -2.18
N VAL A 89 19.34 -24.43 -0.93
CA VAL A 89 17.98 -24.64 -0.42
C VAL A 89 16.93 -23.84 -1.21
N GLU A 90 17.21 -22.59 -1.59
CA GLU A 90 16.26 -21.74 -2.32
C GLU A 90 16.09 -22.20 -3.78
N ARG A 91 17.18 -22.57 -4.45
CA ARG A 91 17.12 -23.10 -5.82
C ARG A 91 16.49 -24.52 -5.84
N LYS A 92 16.71 -25.36 -4.82
CA LYS A 92 15.97 -26.64 -4.62
C LYS A 92 14.46 -26.40 -4.43
N LYS A 93 14.08 -25.42 -3.58
CA LYS A 93 12.68 -24.98 -3.39
C LYS A 93 12.04 -24.58 -4.72
N ASN A 94 12.74 -23.76 -5.51
CA ASN A 94 12.25 -23.33 -6.81
C ASN A 94 12.08 -24.48 -7.81
N ILE A 95 12.93 -25.52 -7.78
CA ILE A 95 12.72 -26.75 -8.58
C ILE A 95 11.46 -27.50 -8.14
N LEU A 96 11.24 -27.70 -6.83
CA LEU A 96 10.05 -28.38 -6.32
C LEU A 96 8.75 -27.66 -6.74
N LEU A 97 8.73 -26.32 -6.62
CA LEU A 97 7.62 -25.48 -7.06
C LEU A 97 7.40 -25.55 -8.58
N PHE A 98 8.47 -25.50 -9.37
CA PHE A 98 8.41 -25.59 -10.83
C PHE A 98 7.89 -26.96 -11.31
N LEU A 99 8.36 -28.06 -10.72
CA LEU A 99 7.91 -29.41 -11.07
C LEU A 99 6.43 -29.62 -10.73
N ARG A 100 5.96 -29.11 -9.58
CA ARG A 100 4.54 -29.05 -9.27
C ARG A 100 3.76 -28.24 -10.32
N ASP A 101 4.16 -26.99 -10.57
CA ASP A 101 3.41 -26.07 -11.43
C ASP A 101 3.36 -26.52 -12.90
N SER A 102 4.39 -27.22 -13.36
CA SER A 102 4.46 -27.85 -14.69
C SER A 102 3.48 -29.03 -14.85
N SER A 103 2.94 -29.59 -13.76
CA SER A 103 2.16 -30.83 -13.72
C SER A 103 2.97 -32.08 -14.12
N LEU A 104 4.28 -32.09 -13.84
CA LEU A 104 5.16 -33.25 -14.05
C LEU A 104 5.18 -34.22 -12.86
N LEU A 105 4.63 -33.82 -11.70
CA LEU A 105 4.43 -34.74 -10.58
C LEU A 105 3.30 -35.71 -10.93
N SER A 106 3.63 -37.00 -11.02
CA SER A 106 2.73 -38.08 -11.42
C SER A 106 2.07 -38.77 -10.22
N GLU A 107 0.94 -39.42 -10.49
CA GLU A 107 0.29 -40.38 -9.59
C GLU A 107 0.96 -41.77 -9.64
N ASP A 108 1.91 -42.00 -10.55
CA ASP A 108 2.62 -43.26 -10.75
C ASP A 108 3.82 -43.43 -9.79
N GLU A 109 4.16 -44.68 -9.45
CA GLU A 109 5.26 -45.01 -8.52
C GLU A 109 6.64 -44.55 -9.03
N ASN A 110 6.81 -44.46 -10.35
CA ASN A 110 8.01 -43.92 -11.02
C ASN A 110 8.03 -42.38 -10.99
N SER A 111 7.78 -41.79 -9.82
CA SER A 111 7.79 -40.35 -9.61
C SER A 111 9.17 -39.75 -9.87
N ILE A 112 9.21 -38.64 -10.63
CA ILE A 112 10.43 -37.86 -10.91
C ILE A 112 11.16 -37.46 -9.61
N LEU A 113 10.43 -37.34 -8.49
CA LEU A 113 10.94 -36.96 -7.18
C LEU A 113 11.34 -38.13 -6.28
N SER A 114 11.47 -39.35 -6.82
CA SER A 114 12.03 -40.46 -6.04
C SER A 114 13.44 -40.10 -5.53
N GLU A 115 13.76 -40.39 -4.27
CA GLU A 115 15.08 -40.13 -3.64
C GLU A 115 15.55 -38.66 -3.68
N ALA A 116 14.65 -37.71 -3.97
CA ALA A 116 15.01 -36.30 -4.10
C ALA A 116 15.35 -35.64 -2.75
N ASP A 117 16.47 -34.93 -2.69
CA ASP A 117 16.89 -34.19 -1.49
C ASP A 117 16.33 -32.76 -1.47
N PHE A 118 15.31 -32.60 -0.63
CA PHE A 118 14.62 -31.34 -0.34
C PHE A 118 14.83 -30.88 1.11
N SER A 119 15.84 -31.43 1.81
CA SER A 119 16.11 -31.11 3.20
C SER A 119 16.32 -29.60 3.43
N ARG A 120 15.85 -29.12 4.59
CA ARG A 120 15.92 -27.72 5.05
C ARG A 120 15.15 -26.67 4.22
N ILE A 121 14.36 -27.07 3.23
CA ILE A 121 13.50 -26.14 2.46
C ILE A 121 12.43 -25.51 3.34
N HIS A 122 12.19 -24.22 3.13
CA HIS A 122 11.15 -23.45 3.81
C HIS A 122 10.00 -23.10 2.87
N LEU A 123 8.85 -23.74 3.06
CA LEU A 123 7.62 -23.51 2.32
C LEU A 123 6.48 -23.26 3.30
N GLU A 124 5.72 -22.18 3.10
CA GLU A 124 4.64 -21.83 4.01
C GLU A 124 3.39 -21.31 3.29
N ASN A 125 2.23 -21.55 3.89
CA ASN A 125 0.92 -21.06 3.45
C ASN A 125 0.59 -21.55 2.01
N ASP A 126 0.01 -20.67 1.20
CA ASP A 126 -0.35 -20.91 -0.20
C ASP A 126 0.84 -21.38 -1.10
N GLU A 127 2.11 -21.35 -0.64
CA GLU A 127 3.27 -21.81 -1.42
C GLU A 127 3.37 -23.35 -1.53
N CYS A 128 2.71 -24.11 -0.65
CA CYS A 128 2.83 -25.57 -0.56
C CYS A 128 1.46 -26.28 -0.67
N LEU A 129 0.83 -26.13 -1.84
CA LEU A 129 -0.30 -26.96 -2.25
C LEU A 129 0.23 -28.20 -2.99
N PHE A 130 -0.02 -29.40 -2.48
CA PHE A 130 0.28 -30.66 -3.17
C PHE A 130 -1.02 -31.46 -3.33
N PHE A 131 -1.34 -31.81 -4.57
CA PHE A 131 -2.56 -32.56 -4.92
C PHE A 131 -2.17 -33.76 -5.79
N LYS A 132 -2.50 -34.98 -5.36
CA LYS A 132 -2.25 -36.21 -6.14
C LYS A 132 -0.78 -36.38 -6.57
N VAL A 133 0.11 -36.51 -5.58
CA VAL A 133 1.55 -36.68 -5.78
C VAL A 133 2.06 -37.87 -4.97
N ILE A 134 2.95 -38.66 -5.56
CA ILE A 134 3.74 -39.66 -4.83
C ILE A 134 5.17 -39.14 -4.60
N PHE A 135 5.61 -39.12 -3.35
CA PHE A 135 7.00 -38.92 -2.94
C PHE A 135 7.54 -40.23 -2.38
N SER A 136 8.52 -40.84 -3.07
CA SER A 136 9.15 -42.10 -2.66
C SER A 136 10.61 -41.85 -2.27
N GLY A 137 11.06 -42.24 -1.08
CA GLY A 137 12.46 -42.05 -0.64
C GLY A 137 12.93 -40.59 -0.51
N ALA A 138 12.05 -39.60 -0.71
CA ALA A 138 12.40 -38.18 -0.68
C ALA A 138 12.81 -37.72 0.72
N ASN A 139 13.82 -36.86 0.79
CA ASN A 139 14.36 -36.33 2.03
C ASN A 139 13.80 -34.92 2.30
N PHE A 140 12.98 -34.80 3.33
CA PHE A 140 12.41 -33.57 3.89
C PHE A 140 12.92 -33.29 5.32
N TYR A 141 14.13 -33.77 5.65
CA TYR A 141 14.77 -33.52 6.94
C TYR A 141 14.86 -32.02 7.25
N ARG A 142 14.34 -31.58 8.40
CA ARG A 142 14.28 -30.17 8.84
C ARG A 142 13.60 -29.20 7.84
N THR A 143 12.67 -29.65 7.01
CA THR A 143 11.88 -28.71 6.19
C THR A 143 10.83 -27.98 7.02
N SER A 144 10.50 -26.75 6.63
CA SER A 144 9.25 -26.10 7.02
C SER A 144 8.22 -26.28 5.92
N PHE A 145 7.04 -26.73 6.34
CA PHE A 145 5.81 -26.93 5.59
C PHE A 145 4.65 -26.44 6.47
N ARG A 146 4.70 -25.17 6.93
CA ARG A 146 3.63 -24.57 7.76
C ARG A 146 2.45 -24.09 6.94
N ASN A 147 1.23 -24.25 7.44
CA ASN A 147 -0.02 -23.82 6.78
C ASN A 147 -0.17 -24.33 5.34
N CYS A 148 0.44 -25.46 5.01
CA CYS A 148 0.40 -26.13 3.71
C CYS A 148 -0.90 -26.91 3.52
N LEU A 149 -1.16 -27.36 2.28
CA LEU A 149 -2.28 -28.24 1.99
C LEU A 149 -1.83 -29.45 1.16
N PHE A 150 -2.02 -30.64 1.74
CA PHE A 150 -1.76 -31.94 1.14
C PHE A 150 -3.09 -32.65 0.95
N ASP A 151 -3.46 -32.92 -0.30
CA ASP A 151 -4.73 -33.53 -0.69
C ASP A 151 -4.45 -34.72 -1.62
N ASN A 152 -4.79 -35.92 -1.16
CA ASN A 152 -4.57 -37.17 -1.89
C ASN A 152 -3.06 -37.42 -2.19
N VAL A 153 -2.19 -37.20 -1.19
CA VAL A 153 -0.71 -37.30 -1.33
C VAL A 153 -0.20 -38.57 -0.65
N ILE A 154 0.74 -39.26 -1.31
CA ILE A 154 1.36 -40.48 -0.78
C ILE A 154 2.85 -40.21 -0.53
N PHE A 155 3.26 -40.34 0.73
CA PHE A 155 4.64 -40.34 1.17
C PHE A 155 5.06 -41.78 1.48
N ARG A 156 6.09 -42.28 0.78
CA ARG A 156 6.66 -43.63 0.97
C ARG A 156 8.14 -43.52 1.29
N ARG A 157 8.61 -44.15 2.38
CA ARG A 157 10.03 -44.16 2.79
C ARG A 157 10.68 -42.77 2.89
N THR A 158 9.87 -41.74 3.17
CA THR A 158 10.36 -40.35 3.24
C THR A 158 10.88 -40.00 4.63
N ASP A 159 11.83 -39.06 4.69
CA ASP A 159 12.38 -38.53 5.93
C ASP A 159 11.83 -37.13 6.22
N PHE A 160 10.99 -37.01 7.26
CA PHE A 160 10.41 -35.78 7.79
C PHE A 160 10.94 -35.45 9.19
N ARG A 161 12.07 -36.05 9.63
CA ARG A 161 12.59 -35.82 10.99
C ARG A 161 12.89 -34.34 11.22
N PHE A 162 12.48 -33.83 12.38
CA PHE A 162 12.60 -32.41 12.77
C PHE A 162 11.93 -31.42 11.79
N SER A 163 10.96 -31.87 10.97
CA SER A 163 10.21 -30.97 10.07
C SER A 163 9.11 -30.23 10.82
N ASP A 164 8.79 -29.03 10.34
CA ASP A 164 7.74 -28.18 10.89
C ASP A 164 6.53 -28.19 9.96
N LEU A 165 5.46 -28.86 10.37
CA LEU A 165 4.23 -29.06 9.60
C LEU A 165 3.06 -28.24 10.19
N ALA A 166 3.33 -27.28 11.09
CA ALA A 166 2.32 -26.62 11.91
C ALA A 166 1.23 -25.90 11.10
N GLY A 167 -0.02 -25.98 11.55
CA GLY A 167 -1.19 -25.36 10.91
C GLY A 167 -1.56 -25.92 9.53
N SER A 168 -0.87 -26.95 9.05
CA SER A 168 -1.13 -27.59 7.75
C SER A 168 -2.36 -28.48 7.75
N ILE A 169 -2.94 -28.64 6.55
CA ILE A 169 -4.13 -29.45 6.28
C ILE A 169 -3.73 -30.67 5.46
N PHE A 170 -4.07 -31.87 5.95
CA PHE A 170 -3.87 -33.15 5.30
C PHE A 170 -5.24 -33.81 5.09
N MET A 171 -5.57 -34.15 3.84
CA MET A 171 -6.81 -34.82 3.45
C MET A 171 -6.48 -36.00 2.53
N ASP A 172 -7.00 -37.19 2.82
CA ASP A 172 -6.73 -38.42 2.07
C ASP A 172 -5.21 -38.73 1.91
N VAL A 173 -4.40 -38.47 2.96
CA VAL A 173 -2.93 -38.58 2.90
C VAL A 173 -2.44 -39.92 3.45
N GLN A 174 -1.43 -40.52 2.82
CA GLN A 174 -0.80 -41.75 3.28
C GLN A 174 0.68 -41.54 3.58
N PHE A 175 1.12 -41.89 4.78
CA PHE A 175 2.53 -42.00 5.16
C PHE A 175 2.87 -43.49 5.36
N ILE A 176 3.76 -44.02 4.53
CA ILE A 176 4.11 -45.45 4.49
C ILE A 176 5.63 -45.58 4.71
N GLU A 177 6.05 -46.33 5.73
CA GLU A 177 7.47 -46.57 6.07
C GLU A 177 8.30 -45.28 6.26
N CYS A 178 7.65 -44.17 6.66
CA CYS A 178 8.26 -42.85 6.79
C CYS A 178 8.90 -42.61 8.18
N SER A 179 9.95 -41.79 8.22
CA SER A 179 10.60 -41.33 9.45
C SER A 179 10.15 -39.91 9.78
N ILE A 180 9.30 -39.74 10.79
CA ILE A 180 8.61 -38.49 11.14
C ILE A 180 8.87 -38.13 12.62
N ASN A 181 10.00 -38.59 13.18
CA ASN A 181 10.38 -38.36 14.57
C ASN A 181 10.70 -36.87 14.82
N GLU A 182 10.28 -36.35 15.97
CA GLU A 182 10.47 -34.94 16.38
C GLU A 182 9.90 -33.92 15.37
N ALA A 183 8.91 -34.31 14.54
CA ALA A 183 8.19 -33.40 13.67
C ALA A 183 7.07 -32.66 14.41
N ILE A 184 6.78 -31.42 13.98
CA ILE A 184 5.83 -30.51 14.64
C ILE A 184 4.53 -30.49 13.84
N PHE A 185 3.45 -31.01 14.43
CA PHE A 185 2.07 -31.01 13.88
C PHE A 185 1.12 -30.08 14.68
N HIS A 186 1.65 -29.08 15.40
CA HIS A 186 0.78 -28.21 16.20
C HIS A 186 -0.25 -27.46 15.34
N ASP A 187 -1.48 -27.30 15.85
CA ASP A 187 -2.62 -26.67 15.14
C ASP A 187 -2.98 -27.28 13.77
N THR A 188 -2.49 -28.47 13.42
CA THR A 188 -2.78 -29.12 12.13
C THR A 188 -4.21 -29.65 12.03
N ILE A 189 -4.69 -29.88 10.81
CA ILE A 189 -5.93 -30.61 10.53
C ILE A 189 -5.55 -31.84 9.71
N LEU A 190 -5.74 -33.03 10.27
CA LEU A 190 -5.57 -34.31 9.61
C LEU A 190 -6.95 -34.97 9.49
N SER A 191 -7.35 -35.29 8.26
CA SER A 191 -8.63 -35.92 7.90
C SER A 191 -8.36 -37.09 6.94
N GLU A 192 -8.87 -38.28 7.24
CA GLU A 192 -8.68 -39.49 6.40
C GLU A 192 -7.18 -39.76 6.14
N VAL A 193 -6.36 -39.72 7.21
CA VAL A 193 -4.89 -39.87 7.11
C VAL A 193 -4.43 -41.20 7.66
N THR A 194 -3.69 -41.96 6.84
CA THR A 194 -3.11 -43.25 7.22
C THR A 194 -1.62 -43.13 7.45
N PHE A 195 -1.14 -43.63 8.59
CA PHE A 195 0.26 -43.88 8.89
C PHE A 195 0.48 -45.39 9.00
N ASN A 196 1.29 -45.98 8.13
CA ASN A 196 1.61 -47.41 8.14
C ASN A 196 3.13 -47.65 8.21
N GLY A 197 3.60 -48.36 9.23
CA GLY A 197 5.03 -48.67 9.41
C GLY A 197 5.90 -47.44 9.69
N THR A 198 5.31 -46.34 10.17
CA THR A 198 6.02 -45.06 10.35
C THR A 198 6.58 -44.90 11.77
N THR A 199 7.61 -44.07 11.90
CA THR A 199 8.11 -43.64 13.21
C THR A 199 7.72 -42.19 13.47
N LEU A 200 6.99 -41.96 14.56
CA LEU A 200 6.42 -40.69 15.02
C LEU A 200 6.89 -40.39 16.47
N ALA A 201 8.02 -40.95 16.88
CA ALA A 201 8.53 -40.78 18.22
C ALA A 201 8.84 -39.31 18.49
N ARG A 202 8.33 -38.79 19.62
CA ARG A 202 8.41 -37.37 20.01
C ARG A 202 7.81 -36.36 19.01
N ALA A 203 6.95 -36.79 18.09
CA ALA A 203 6.19 -35.84 17.27
C ALA A 203 5.16 -35.07 18.13
N ASP A 204 4.91 -33.80 17.80
CA ASP A 204 4.03 -32.91 18.58
C ASP A 204 2.70 -32.63 17.88
N PHE A 205 1.60 -33.18 18.40
CA PHE A 205 0.23 -33.02 17.91
C PHE A 205 -0.62 -32.08 18.79
N SER A 206 0.00 -31.21 19.59
CA SER A 206 -0.69 -30.23 20.44
C SER A 206 -1.68 -29.36 19.63
N ARG A 207 -2.93 -29.23 20.09
CA ARG A 207 -4.03 -28.51 19.38
C ARG A 207 -4.39 -29.03 17.97
N ALA A 208 -3.83 -30.16 17.52
CA ALA A 208 -4.18 -30.74 16.22
C ALA A 208 -5.64 -31.25 16.21
N LYS A 209 -6.22 -31.37 15.01
CA LYS A 209 -7.50 -32.03 14.78
C LYS A 209 -7.28 -33.32 14.01
N LEU A 210 -7.75 -34.42 14.58
CA LEU A 210 -7.54 -35.80 14.13
C LEU A 210 -8.90 -36.42 13.82
N ASP A 211 -9.24 -36.51 12.53
CA ASP A 211 -10.47 -37.13 12.03
C ASP A 211 -10.14 -38.27 11.05
N SER A 212 -10.83 -39.40 11.17
CA SER A 212 -10.52 -40.68 10.47
C SER A 212 -9.01 -40.96 10.36
N ILE A 213 -8.30 -41.04 11.48
CA ILE A 213 -6.86 -41.31 11.50
C ILE A 213 -6.59 -42.80 11.71
N HIS A 214 -5.76 -43.39 10.86
CA HIS A 214 -5.39 -44.80 10.94
C HIS A 214 -3.89 -44.94 11.24
N LEU A 215 -3.53 -45.59 12.36
CA LEU A 215 -2.16 -45.80 12.82
C LEU A 215 -1.85 -47.30 12.86
N PHE A 216 -1.13 -47.81 11.86
CA PHE A 216 -0.81 -49.22 11.71
C PHE A 216 0.69 -49.47 11.78
N ASN A 217 1.14 -50.35 12.68
CA ASN A 217 2.58 -50.66 12.84
C ASN A 217 3.44 -49.41 13.13
N VAL A 218 2.88 -48.42 13.85
CA VAL A 218 3.49 -47.10 14.11
C VAL A 218 4.25 -47.09 15.44
N ASN A 219 5.32 -46.31 15.54
CA ASN A 219 5.95 -45.99 16.82
C ASN A 219 5.67 -44.54 17.26
N LEU A 220 4.79 -44.35 18.25
CA LEU A 220 4.46 -43.06 18.86
C LEU A 220 5.28 -42.73 20.12
N THR A 221 6.36 -43.46 20.45
CA THR A 221 7.08 -43.31 21.74
C THR A 221 7.36 -41.83 22.08
N LYS A 222 6.82 -41.35 23.20
CA LYS A 222 6.91 -39.95 23.68
C LYS A 222 6.32 -38.87 22.75
N ALA A 223 5.44 -39.23 21.80
CA ALA A 223 4.66 -38.26 21.04
C ALA A 223 3.75 -37.44 21.97
N ILE A 224 3.56 -36.17 21.66
CA ILE A 224 2.89 -35.19 22.51
C ILE A 224 1.48 -34.94 21.98
N PHE A 225 0.50 -35.03 22.86
CA PHE A 225 -0.89 -34.68 22.63
C PHE A 225 -1.31 -33.83 23.84
N ASP A 226 -1.90 -32.64 23.62
CA ASP A 226 -2.32 -31.76 24.71
C ASP A 226 -3.84 -31.88 24.97
N ASN A 227 -4.34 -31.19 25.98
CA ASN A 227 -5.76 -31.18 26.32
C ASN A 227 -6.64 -30.41 25.32
N GLN A 228 -6.04 -29.83 24.27
CA GLN A 228 -6.72 -29.11 23.20
C GLN A 228 -6.70 -29.89 21.87
N THR A 229 -5.90 -30.96 21.74
CA THR A 229 -5.92 -31.88 20.61
C THR A 229 -7.30 -32.52 20.49
N GLN A 230 -7.94 -32.36 19.33
CA GLN A 230 -9.30 -32.83 19.05
C GLN A 230 -9.23 -34.17 18.31
N VAL A 231 -9.63 -35.26 18.96
CA VAL A 231 -9.70 -36.60 18.34
C VAL A 231 -11.17 -36.98 18.11
N ILE A 232 -11.54 -37.16 16.84
CA ILE A 232 -12.90 -37.52 16.41
C ILE A 232 -12.98 -39.02 16.12
N SER A 233 -12.05 -39.53 15.32
CA SER A 233 -11.93 -40.94 14.97
C SER A 233 -10.45 -41.31 14.83
N LEU A 234 -10.02 -42.34 15.56
CA LEU A 234 -8.64 -42.81 15.63
C LEU A 234 -8.61 -44.34 15.80
N GLU A 235 -8.03 -45.03 14.83
CA GLU A 235 -7.81 -46.48 14.84
C GLU A 235 -6.32 -46.76 15.03
N ILE A 236 -5.95 -47.58 16.01
CA ILE A 236 -4.55 -47.93 16.29
C ILE A 236 -4.36 -49.45 16.30
N LYS A 237 -3.47 -49.98 15.45
CA LYS A 237 -3.16 -51.41 15.38
C LYS A 237 -1.66 -51.67 15.40
N ASN A 238 -1.25 -52.70 16.15
CA ASN A 238 0.13 -53.19 16.21
C ASN A 238 1.18 -52.09 16.47
N SER A 239 0.83 -51.07 17.26
CA SER A 239 1.61 -49.84 17.36
C SER A 239 2.13 -49.62 18.78
N ILE A 240 3.28 -48.96 18.91
CA ILE A 240 3.82 -48.53 20.20
C ILE A 240 3.18 -47.17 20.54
N LEU A 241 2.51 -47.09 21.68
CA LEU A 241 1.81 -45.91 22.19
C LEU A 241 2.78 -44.88 22.82
N PRO A 242 2.34 -43.64 23.10
CA PRO A 242 3.23 -42.59 23.63
C PRO A 242 3.95 -42.91 24.96
N ASN A 243 3.32 -43.71 25.82
CA ASN A 243 3.91 -44.22 27.06
C ASN A 243 4.90 -45.39 26.86
N GLY A 244 5.01 -45.93 25.64
CA GLY A 244 5.84 -47.09 25.31
C GLY A 244 5.15 -48.45 25.40
N SER A 245 3.87 -48.54 25.78
CA SER A 245 3.12 -49.82 25.71
C SER A 245 2.70 -50.15 24.28
N PHE A 246 2.52 -51.43 23.96
CA PHE A 246 2.15 -51.90 22.63
C PHE A 246 0.64 -52.16 22.53
N SER A 247 -0.04 -51.68 21.49
CA SER A 247 -1.46 -51.98 21.26
C SER A 247 -1.66 -53.35 20.60
N GLN A 248 -2.42 -54.22 21.26
CA GLN A 248 -2.72 -55.57 20.78
C GLN A 248 -4.18 -55.65 20.29
N ILE A 249 -4.39 -55.30 19.01
CA ILE A 249 -5.60 -55.52 18.21
C ILE A 249 -6.83 -54.66 18.60
N ASP A 250 -7.39 -53.95 17.62
CA ASP A 250 -8.72 -53.29 17.62
C ASP A 250 -9.04 -52.34 18.80
N ASP A 251 -8.04 -51.70 19.42
CA ASP A 251 -8.23 -50.56 20.33
C ASP A 251 -8.76 -49.32 19.58
N LEU A 252 -10.08 -49.24 19.40
CA LEU A 252 -10.76 -48.04 18.88
C LEU A 252 -10.76 -46.94 19.95
N PHE A 253 -9.83 -46.00 19.86
CA PHE A 253 -9.67 -44.95 20.86
C PHE A 253 -10.68 -43.80 20.65
N ILE A 254 -11.94 -44.04 21.03
CA ILE A 254 -12.95 -42.99 21.13
C ILE A 254 -12.59 -42.11 22.33
N ALA A 255 -12.06 -40.91 22.05
CA ALA A 255 -11.77 -39.95 23.11
C ALA A 255 -13.07 -39.57 23.85
N PRO A 256 -13.14 -39.72 25.19
CA PRO A 256 -14.30 -39.26 25.94
C PRO A 256 -14.39 -37.72 25.83
N LYS A 257 -15.58 -37.20 25.53
CA LYS A 257 -15.84 -35.75 25.64
C LYS A 257 -15.48 -35.30 27.07
N PRO A 258 -14.71 -34.21 27.25
CA PRO A 258 -14.51 -33.67 28.58
C PRO A 258 -15.87 -33.25 29.16
N CYS A 259 -16.10 -33.59 30.42
CA CYS A 259 -17.36 -33.26 31.10
C CYS A 259 -17.50 -31.74 31.26
N GLU A 260 -18.60 -31.18 30.75
CA GLU A 260 -19.10 -29.89 31.23
C GLU A 260 -19.59 -30.08 32.67
N SER A 261 -18.83 -29.60 33.67
CA SER A 261 -19.33 -29.49 35.03
C SER A 261 -20.25 -28.27 35.14
N LEU A 262 -21.53 -28.54 35.38
CA LEU A 262 -22.49 -27.53 35.81
C LEU A 262 -22.22 -27.09 37.25
N GLU A 263 -21.73 -25.86 37.41
CA GLU A 263 -22.10 -24.99 38.52
C GLU A 263 -22.81 -23.77 37.89
N ASN A 264 -24.13 -23.76 37.76
CA ASN A 264 -25.11 -23.31 38.77
C ASN A 264 -24.73 -21.93 39.39
N TRP A 265 -25.54 -20.86 39.45
CA TRP A 265 -26.97 -20.55 39.20
C TRP A 265 -27.09 -18.99 39.08
N GLN A 266 -28.16 -18.29 38.65
CA GLN A 266 -29.48 -18.59 38.05
C GLN A 266 -29.95 -17.35 37.21
N ILE A 267 -31.26 -17.11 36.97
CA ILE A 267 -31.80 -15.97 36.18
C ILE A 267 -33.06 -15.32 36.83
N LYS A 268 -33.15 -13.96 36.79
CA LYS A 268 -34.34 -13.06 36.97
C LYS A 268 -34.87 -12.81 38.41
N PRO A 269 -35.66 -11.72 38.67
CA PRO A 269 -36.25 -10.73 37.74
C PRO A 269 -35.87 -9.24 38.00
N VAL A 270 -36.57 -8.33 37.30
CA VAL A 270 -36.48 -6.85 37.36
C VAL A 270 -37.63 -6.30 38.19
N ASP A 271 -37.43 -5.23 38.99
CA ASP A 271 -38.31 -4.04 38.99
C ASP A 271 -37.85 -2.85 39.89
N THR A 272 -38.18 -1.64 39.41
CA THR A 272 -38.23 -0.31 40.09
C THR A 272 -36.98 0.46 40.56
N VAL A 273 -36.62 1.49 39.79
CA VAL A 273 -36.48 2.95 40.14
C VAL A 273 -35.78 3.39 41.44
N GLN A 274 -34.71 4.18 41.29
CA GLN A 274 -34.59 5.50 41.94
C GLN A 274 -33.72 6.48 41.12
N VAL A 275 -33.91 7.78 41.37
CA VAL A 275 -33.34 8.94 40.66
C VAL A 275 -32.48 9.74 41.62
N GLU A 276 -31.36 10.32 41.18
CA GLU A 276 -31.04 11.73 41.48
C GLU A 276 -29.88 12.31 40.66
N ASN A 277 -30.05 13.58 40.27
CA ASN A 277 -29.05 14.38 39.55
C ASN A 277 -28.10 15.06 40.54
N CYS A 278 -26.86 15.28 40.13
CA CYS A 278 -25.97 16.25 40.77
C CYS A 278 -25.55 17.33 39.78
N THR A 279 -26.23 18.49 39.83
CA THR A 279 -25.84 19.73 39.16
C THR A 279 -25.46 20.78 40.20
N LEU A 280 -24.30 21.40 40.04
CA LEU A 280 -23.83 22.49 40.88
C LEU A 280 -24.44 23.82 40.44
N VAL A 281 -25.02 24.56 41.41
CA VAL A 281 -25.46 25.95 41.25
C VAL A 281 -24.77 26.79 42.30
N ALA A 282 -24.22 27.94 41.89
CA ALA A 282 -23.90 29.04 42.79
C ALA A 282 -24.56 30.32 42.25
N LYS A 283 -25.40 30.95 43.09
CA LYS A 283 -25.81 32.36 42.99
C LYS A 283 -24.64 33.26 43.50
N ILE A 284 -24.65 34.60 43.56
CA ILE A 284 -25.66 35.56 44.07
C ILE A 284 -25.38 36.98 43.45
N PRO A 285 -25.99 38.13 43.86
CA PRO A 285 -27.13 38.78 43.17
C PRO A 285 -26.90 40.26 42.74
N ASP A 286 -28.02 40.98 42.56
CA ASP A 286 -28.22 42.44 42.62
C ASP A 286 -27.84 43.33 41.42
N VAL A 287 -28.83 43.60 40.56
CA VAL A 287 -29.30 44.98 40.28
C VAL A 287 -30.83 44.95 40.09
N ASN A 288 -31.53 45.88 40.75
CA ASN A 288 -32.98 46.08 40.64
C ASN A 288 -33.25 47.25 39.66
N LEU A 289 -34.10 47.09 38.65
CA LEU A 289 -34.47 48.22 37.77
C LEU A 289 -35.91 48.20 37.20
N GLU A 290 -36.88 47.62 37.93
CA GLU A 290 -38.30 47.91 37.67
C GLU A 290 -38.70 49.29 38.25
N GLN A 291 -38.31 50.40 37.61
CA GLN A 291 -38.99 51.70 37.77
C GLN A 291 -38.62 52.78 36.74
N ALA A 292 -38.50 52.44 35.45
CA ALA A 292 -38.57 53.42 34.37
C ALA A 292 -39.03 52.79 33.05
N LEU A 293 -39.97 53.47 32.37
CA LEU A 293 -40.33 53.30 30.95
C LEU A 293 -41.04 51.98 30.56
N ASN A 294 -42.37 52.02 30.68
CA ASN A 294 -43.29 51.07 30.03
C ASN A 294 -43.29 51.28 28.49
N PHE A 295 -42.43 50.58 27.74
CA PHE A 295 -42.51 50.47 26.27
C PHE A 295 -42.08 49.08 25.78
N PRO A 296 -42.81 48.45 24.84
CA PRO A 296 -42.47 47.11 24.36
C PRO A 296 -41.39 47.17 23.27
N PHE A 297 -40.13 46.98 23.66
CA PHE A 297 -39.06 46.64 22.71
C PHE A 297 -38.89 45.12 22.65
N VAL A 298 -38.83 44.58 21.43
CA VAL A 298 -38.50 43.17 21.19
C VAL A 298 -37.03 42.95 21.52
N GLU A 299 -36.74 42.15 22.54
CA GLU A 299 -35.37 41.78 22.88
C GLU A 299 -34.66 41.15 21.68
N ARG A 300 -33.54 41.76 21.29
CA ARG A 300 -32.42 41.07 20.67
C ARG A 300 -31.19 41.34 21.51
N SER A 301 -30.87 40.41 22.39
CA SER A 301 -29.64 40.46 23.17
C SER A 301 -28.42 40.33 22.25
N LEU A 302 -27.56 41.36 22.26
CA LEU A 302 -26.23 41.32 21.68
C LEU A 302 -25.24 41.35 22.84
N LEU A 303 -24.50 40.25 23.05
CA LEU A 303 -23.44 40.21 24.04
C LEU A 303 -22.28 41.11 23.55
N VAL A 304 -22.01 42.18 24.29
CA VAL A 304 -20.85 43.06 24.09
C VAL A 304 -20.01 43.03 25.35
N ASP A 305 -18.70 42.82 25.19
CA ASP A 305 -17.74 42.75 26.28
C ASP A 305 -17.47 44.15 26.85
N ALA A 306 -17.63 44.32 28.17
CA ALA A 306 -17.78 45.62 28.83
C ALA A 306 -16.49 46.45 28.94
N HIS A 307 -15.40 46.02 28.31
CA HIS A 307 -14.09 46.66 28.39
C HIS A 307 -13.62 47.35 27.09
N GLN A 308 -14.45 47.43 26.03
CA GLN A 308 -14.01 47.95 24.71
C GLN A 308 -14.98 48.90 23.97
N ALA A 309 -15.96 49.49 24.64
CA ALA A 309 -16.84 50.51 24.04
C ALA A 309 -16.98 51.75 24.93
N GLU A 310 -16.77 52.93 24.36
CA GLU A 310 -17.32 54.17 24.92
C GLU A 310 -18.70 54.42 24.31
N LEU A 311 -19.64 54.82 25.16
CA LEU A 311 -21.02 55.09 24.82
C LEU A 311 -21.24 56.60 24.83
N GLU A 312 -21.30 57.22 23.64
CA GLU A 312 -21.69 58.62 23.51
C GLU A 312 -23.20 58.69 23.23
N ILE A 313 -23.93 59.42 24.08
CA ILE A 313 -25.37 59.62 23.97
C ILE A 313 -25.62 61.10 23.69
N THR A 314 -26.01 61.41 22.46
CA THR A 314 -26.39 62.77 22.07
C THR A 314 -27.90 62.91 22.13
N VAL A 315 -28.39 63.84 22.95
CA VAL A 315 -29.83 64.10 23.13
C VAL A 315 -30.16 65.46 22.52
N GLU A 316 -30.81 65.46 21.35
CA GLU A 316 -31.37 66.67 20.76
C GLU A 316 -32.88 66.77 21.06
N GLN A 317 -33.27 67.85 21.73
CA GLN A 317 -34.66 68.17 22.00
C GLN A 317 -35.17 69.23 21.01
N SER A 318 -36.01 68.80 20.06
CA SER A 318 -36.75 69.72 19.18
C SER A 318 -37.87 70.41 19.97
N PHE A 319 -37.82 71.73 20.10
CA PHE A 319 -38.80 72.49 20.88
C PHE A 319 -40.26 72.44 20.37
N ASN A 320 -40.49 72.03 19.11
CA ASN A 320 -41.82 72.07 18.48
C ASN A 320 -42.47 70.69 18.28
N THR A 321 -41.84 69.60 18.72
CA THR A 321 -42.38 68.23 18.63
C THR A 321 -41.96 67.43 19.86
N GLN A 322 -42.89 66.80 20.58
CA GLN A 322 -42.63 66.01 21.81
C GLN A 322 -41.86 64.68 21.59
N THR A 323 -41.03 64.62 20.55
CA THR A 323 -40.17 63.48 20.23
C THR A 323 -38.73 63.85 20.55
N ILE A 324 -38.22 63.33 21.68
CA ILE A 324 -36.80 63.37 22.00
C ILE A 324 -36.10 62.39 21.05
N ARG A 325 -35.08 62.84 20.32
CA ARG A 325 -34.24 61.97 19.50
C ARG A 325 -32.99 61.62 20.29
N ILE A 326 -32.76 60.33 20.50
CA ILE A 326 -31.59 59.79 21.18
C ILE A 326 -30.84 58.95 20.16
N ASP A 327 -29.76 59.49 19.62
CA ASP A 327 -28.87 58.74 18.75
C ASP A 327 -27.74 58.15 19.61
N ILE A 328 -27.59 56.83 19.56
CA ILE A 328 -26.60 56.06 20.34
C ILE A 328 -25.50 55.59 19.38
N ILE A 329 -24.28 56.07 19.57
CA ILE A 329 -23.13 55.73 18.72
C ILE A 329 -22.18 54.83 19.51
N PHE A 330 -21.92 53.63 19.00
CA PHE A 330 -20.95 52.68 19.56
C PHE A 330 -19.59 52.83 18.88
N ASN A 331 -18.62 53.45 19.58
CA ASN A 331 -17.22 53.47 19.14
C ASN A 331 -16.48 52.25 19.73
N PHE A 332 -16.25 51.23 18.90
CA PHE A 332 -15.54 50.00 19.29
C PHE A 332 -14.02 50.18 19.24
N MET A 333 -13.33 49.93 20.36
CA MET A 333 -11.85 49.86 20.45
C MET A 333 -11.23 48.60 19.80
N ALA A 334 -12.04 47.75 19.18
CA ALA A 334 -11.61 46.52 18.49
C ALA A 334 -10.63 46.77 17.32
N SER A 335 -10.37 48.02 16.93
CA SER A 335 -9.53 48.42 15.80
C SER A 335 -8.02 48.33 16.03
N SER A 336 -7.51 48.19 17.26
CA SER A 336 -6.07 48.23 17.55
C SER A 336 -5.39 46.86 17.67
N ILE A 337 -6.06 45.87 18.27
CA ILE A 337 -5.54 44.51 18.42
C ILE A 337 -5.72 43.73 17.12
N SER A 338 -6.86 43.87 16.45
CA SER A 338 -7.15 43.21 15.16
C SER A 338 -6.20 43.69 14.05
N THR A 339 -5.90 44.99 13.99
CA THR A 339 -4.93 45.55 13.03
C THR A 339 -3.51 45.11 13.35
N ARG A 340 -3.03 45.19 14.59
CA ARG A 340 -1.70 44.68 14.98
C ARG A 340 -1.54 43.19 14.70
N LEU A 341 -2.58 42.38 14.95
CA LEU A 341 -2.59 40.96 14.59
C LEU A 341 -2.51 40.79 13.06
N MET A 342 -3.29 41.55 12.29
CA MET A 342 -3.28 41.52 10.82
C MET A 342 -1.93 41.96 10.24
N GLU A 343 -1.30 43.00 10.79
CA GLU A 343 0.05 43.45 10.40
C GLU A 343 1.10 42.38 10.71
N THR A 344 1.02 41.75 11.88
CA THR A 344 1.92 40.64 12.28
C THR A 344 1.73 39.41 11.38
N LEU A 345 0.49 39.03 11.07
CA LEU A 345 0.17 37.94 10.15
C LEU A 345 0.59 38.26 8.70
N ASN A 346 0.37 39.49 8.22
CA ASN A 346 0.75 39.91 6.87
C ASN A 346 2.27 39.90 6.71
N SER A 347 3.01 40.49 7.67
CA SER A 347 4.48 40.53 7.68
C SER A 347 5.13 39.14 7.82
N THR A 348 4.57 38.22 8.60
CA THR A 348 5.06 36.83 8.69
C THR A 348 4.62 35.94 7.52
N SER A 349 3.45 36.17 6.91
CA SER A 349 2.96 35.36 5.79
C SER A 349 3.85 35.42 4.54
N ILE A 350 4.53 36.54 4.31
CA ILE A 350 5.42 36.75 3.15
C ILE A 350 6.64 35.81 3.20
N PRO A 351 7.51 35.84 4.24
CA PRO A 351 8.66 34.94 4.34
C PRO A 351 8.23 33.48 4.49
N LEU A 352 7.19 33.16 5.27
CA LEU A 352 6.69 31.79 5.40
C LEU A 352 6.26 31.21 4.04
N ASN A 353 5.50 31.96 3.25
CA ASN A 353 5.11 31.54 1.90
C ASN A 353 6.33 31.34 0.98
N CYS A 354 7.42 32.10 1.15
CA CYS A 354 8.66 31.89 0.41
C CYS A 354 9.37 30.59 0.83
N TYR A 355 9.59 30.36 2.13
CA TYR A 355 10.23 29.14 2.62
C TYR A 355 9.44 27.87 2.24
N PHE A 356 8.11 27.88 2.37
CA PHE A 356 7.29 26.78 1.89
C PHE A 356 7.33 26.64 0.36
N SER A 357 7.36 27.74 -0.40
CA SER A 357 7.52 27.68 -1.88
C SER A 357 8.86 27.03 -2.27
N LEU A 358 9.96 27.39 -1.59
CA LEU A 358 11.28 26.80 -1.81
C LEU A 358 11.30 25.31 -1.46
N PHE A 359 10.76 24.93 -0.30
CA PHE A 359 10.67 23.52 0.11
C PHE A 359 9.87 22.68 -0.88
N ILE A 360 8.68 23.13 -1.28
CA ILE A 360 7.82 22.44 -2.25
C ILE A 360 8.48 22.41 -3.63
N PHE A 361 9.19 23.47 -4.04
CA PHE A 361 9.93 23.49 -5.30
C PHE A 361 11.07 22.46 -5.29
N SER A 362 11.90 22.40 -4.25
CA SER A 362 13.00 21.44 -4.14
C SER A 362 12.49 20.00 -4.09
N PHE A 363 11.58 19.66 -3.17
CA PHE A 363 11.03 18.30 -3.06
C PHE A 363 10.21 17.91 -4.31
N GLY A 364 9.39 18.81 -4.82
CA GLY A 364 8.55 18.57 -5.99
C GLY A 364 9.35 18.39 -7.29
N THR A 365 10.43 19.13 -7.49
CA THR A 365 11.32 18.94 -8.65
C THR A 365 12.10 17.64 -8.54
N ILE A 366 12.77 17.38 -7.40
CA ILE A 366 13.51 16.13 -7.17
C ILE A 366 12.60 14.92 -7.33
N GLY A 367 11.43 14.92 -6.67
CA GLY A 367 10.45 13.83 -6.75
C GLY A 367 9.99 13.56 -8.18
N ASN A 368 9.54 14.57 -8.92
CA ASN A 368 9.08 14.38 -10.30
C ASN A 368 10.22 13.95 -11.25
N ILE A 369 11.45 14.45 -11.08
CA ILE A 369 12.62 14.01 -11.86
C ILE A 369 12.93 12.53 -11.59
N LEU A 370 13.00 12.11 -10.32
CA LEU A 370 13.21 10.70 -9.96
C LEU A 370 12.08 9.80 -10.50
N ASN A 371 10.83 10.28 -10.46
CA ASN A 371 9.69 9.58 -11.05
C ASN A 371 9.86 9.39 -12.56
N ILE A 372 10.27 10.43 -13.28
CA ILE A 372 10.56 10.38 -14.72
C ILE A 372 11.68 9.38 -15.01
N LEU A 373 12.78 9.40 -14.25
CA LEU A 373 13.92 8.48 -14.43
C LEU A 373 13.51 7.01 -14.21
N VAL A 374 12.82 6.69 -13.11
CA VAL A 374 12.35 5.34 -12.79
C VAL A 374 11.34 4.85 -13.83
N LEU A 375 10.32 5.65 -14.16
CA LEU A 375 9.28 5.25 -15.12
C LEU A 375 9.77 5.17 -16.58
N THR A 376 10.95 5.72 -16.87
CA THR A 376 11.61 5.60 -18.17
C THR A 376 12.46 4.33 -18.30
N GLN A 377 12.53 3.44 -17.30
CA GLN A 377 13.24 2.16 -17.43
C GLN A 377 12.57 1.22 -18.45
N ARG A 378 13.37 0.54 -19.30
CA ARG A 378 12.88 -0.32 -20.41
C ARG A 378 11.89 -1.41 -19.94
N SER A 379 12.09 -1.95 -18.74
CA SER A 379 11.24 -2.95 -18.08
C SER A 379 9.80 -2.48 -17.81
N LEU A 380 9.57 -1.16 -17.69
CA LEU A 380 8.30 -0.57 -17.24
C LEU A 380 7.49 0.10 -18.36
N ARG A 381 8.13 0.50 -19.48
CA ARG A 381 7.51 1.28 -20.59
C ARG A 381 6.37 0.57 -21.32
N SER A 382 6.23 -0.75 -21.18
CA SER A 382 5.19 -1.54 -21.86
C SER A 382 3.79 -1.40 -21.23
N ASN A 383 3.69 -0.85 -20.03
CA ASN A 383 2.42 -0.74 -19.29
C ASN A 383 1.71 0.61 -19.55
N PRO A 384 0.44 0.61 -20.01
CA PRO A 384 -0.31 1.83 -20.31
C PRO A 384 -0.45 2.80 -19.11
N CYS A 385 -0.66 2.27 -17.90
CA CYS A 385 -0.77 3.11 -16.70
C CYS A 385 0.56 3.79 -16.34
N ILE A 386 1.70 3.11 -16.57
CA ILE A 386 3.03 3.67 -16.29
C ILE A 386 3.35 4.82 -17.25
N PHE A 387 3.00 4.67 -18.53
CA PHE A 387 3.11 5.73 -19.52
C PHE A 387 2.32 6.99 -19.11
N LEU A 388 1.09 6.82 -18.59
CA LEU A 388 0.28 7.95 -18.10
C LEU A 388 0.88 8.62 -16.85
N PHE A 389 1.44 7.86 -15.91
CA PHE A 389 2.13 8.44 -14.75
C PHE A 389 3.44 9.16 -15.13
N LEU A 390 4.16 8.70 -16.15
CA LEU A 390 5.33 9.39 -16.69
C LEU A 390 4.93 10.76 -17.25
N LEU A 391 3.91 10.82 -18.11
CA LEU A 391 3.40 12.09 -18.67
C LEU A 391 2.84 13.02 -17.57
N SER A 392 2.12 12.47 -16.58
CA SER A 392 1.63 13.25 -15.44
C SER A 392 2.78 13.86 -14.62
N SER A 393 3.89 13.15 -14.45
CA SER A 393 5.08 13.66 -13.75
C SER A 393 5.76 14.81 -14.51
N ILE A 394 5.80 14.73 -15.84
CA ILE A 394 6.29 15.83 -16.69
C ILE A 394 5.36 17.05 -16.57
N ALA A 395 4.05 16.85 -16.61
CA ALA A 395 3.07 17.91 -16.47
C ALA A 395 3.11 18.57 -15.07
N ASN A 396 3.27 17.78 -13.99
CA ASN A 396 3.47 18.28 -12.64
C ASN A 396 4.76 19.10 -12.50
N LEU A 397 5.87 18.65 -13.12
CA LEU A 397 7.11 19.41 -13.15
C LEU A 397 6.93 20.77 -13.85
N ILE A 398 6.24 20.82 -14.99
CA ILE A 398 5.89 22.07 -15.67
C ILE A 398 5.03 22.97 -14.78
N SER A 399 4.05 22.40 -14.06
CA SER A 399 3.18 23.14 -13.13
C SER A 399 3.98 23.76 -11.98
N ILE A 400 4.88 23.00 -11.35
CA ILE A 400 5.77 23.46 -10.27
C ILE A 400 6.70 24.57 -10.76
N LEU A 401 7.38 24.37 -11.89
CA LEU A 401 8.34 25.33 -12.45
C LEU A 401 7.66 26.63 -12.88
N SER A 402 6.51 26.58 -13.57
CA SER A 402 5.77 27.79 -13.98
C SER A 402 5.04 28.49 -12.81
N GLY A 403 4.60 27.72 -11.81
CA GLY A 403 3.81 28.20 -10.70
C GLY A 403 4.60 28.84 -9.57
N LEU A 404 5.65 28.15 -9.08
CA LEU A 404 6.41 28.58 -7.91
C LEU A 404 7.56 29.54 -8.23
N THR A 405 8.19 29.46 -9.42
CA THR A 405 9.35 30.30 -9.76
C THR A 405 9.08 31.80 -9.60
N PRO A 406 8.00 32.38 -10.16
CA PRO A 406 7.75 33.82 -9.99
C PRO A 406 7.35 34.18 -8.55
N ARG A 407 6.87 33.20 -7.77
CA ARG A 407 6.49 33.35 -6.37
C ARG A 407 7.71 33.42 -5.44
N ILE A 408 8.74 32.63 -5.74
CA ILE A 408 10.05 32.70 -5.11
C ILE A 408 10.72 34.03 -5.47
N LEU A 409 10.74 34.40 -6.77
CA LEU A 409 11.29 35.66 -7.27
C LEU A 409 10.59 36.92 -6.72
N SER A 410 9.31 36.82 -6.36
CA SER A 410 8.55 37.90 -5.70
C SER A 410 9.21 38.40 -4.41
N THR A 411 9.94 37.52 -3.69
CA THR A 411 10.69 37.86 -2.48
C THR A 411 11.79 38.90 -2.74
N TRP A 412 12.44 38.82 -3.91
CA TRP A 412 13.46 39.77 -4.36
C TRP A 412 12.87 40.89 -5.24
N GLN A 413 11.55 41.05 -5.25
CA GLN A 413 10.81 42.00 -6.11
C GLN A 413 10.98 41.76 -7.63
N LEU A 414 11.47 40.58 -8.03
CA LEU A 414 11.74 40.19 -9.42
C LEU A 414 10.57 39.42 -10.09
N ASP A 415 9.35 39.51 -9.57
CA ASP A 415 8.18 38.88 -10.20
C ASP A 415 7.71 39.66 -11.43
N LEU A 416 8.31 39.34 -12.59
CA LEU A 416 7.91 39.86 -13.89
C LEU A 416 6.44 39.63 -14.23
N THR A 417 5.77 38.65 -13.61
CA THR A 417 4.35 38.38 -13.89
C THR A 417 3.43 39.34 -13.15
N ALA A 418 3.92 40.02 -12.10
CA ALA A 418 3.17 41.07 -11.43
C ALA A 418 3.08 42.37 -12.26
N THR A 419 4.05 42.61 -13.14
CA THR A 419 4.19 43.87 -13.91
C THR A 419 3.95 43.70 -15.42
N ASN A 420 4.37 42.59 -16.03
CA ASN A 420 4.26 42.35 -17.46
C ASN A 420 3.03 41.49 -17.81
N GLU A 421 2.13 42.05 -18.64
CA GLU A 421 0.86 41.43 -19.01
C GLU A 421 1.04 40.12 -19.79
N THR A 422 2.04 40.04 -20.68
CA THR A 422 2.34 38.84 -21.49
C THR A 422 2.84 37.69 -20.61
N PHE A 423 3.77 37.96 -19.70
CA PHE A 423 4.25 36.94 -18.75
C PHE A 423 3.15 36.50 -17.77
N CYS A 424 2.28 37.40 -17.32
CA CYS A 424 1.11 37.04 -16.51
C CYS A 424 0.19 36.06 -17.25
N LYS A 425 -0.20 36.37 -18.48
CA LYS A 425 -1.09 35.53 -19.31
C LYS A 425 -0.49 34.16 -19.62
N LEU A 426 0.77 34.13 -20.10
CA LEU A 426 1.45 32.88 -20.45
C LEU A 426 1.66 32.00 -19.22
N ARG A 427 2.07 32.57 -18.07
CA ARG A 427 2.19 31.83 -16.81
C ARG A 427 0.85 31.22 -16.40
N ALA A 428 -0.23 31.99 -16.39
CA ALA A 428 -1.55 31.49 -16.02
C ALA A 428 -2.00 30.34 -16.92
N PHE A 429 -1.88 30.51 -18.25
CA PHE A 429 -2.19 29.48 -19.23
C PHE A 429 -1.38 28.20 -19.00
N ILE A 430 -0.04 28.28 -18.93
CA ILE A 430 0.85 27.13 -18.73
C ILE A 430 0.55 26.44 -17.39
N LEU A 431 0.37 27.19 -16.31
CA LEU A 431 0.13 26.66 -14.96
C LEU A 431 -1.18 25.86 -14.88
N PHE A 432 -2.30 26.44 -15.32
CA PHE A 432 -3.61 25.78 -15.24
C PHE A 432 -3.73 24.63 -16.25
N THR A 433 -3.18 24.78 -17.46
CA THR A 433 -3.17 23.71 -18.47
C THR A 433 -2.34 22.52 -17.99
N SER A 434 -1.10 22.73 -17.55
CA SER A 434 -0.22 21.65 -17.07
C SER A 434 -0.77 20.94 -15.83
N ARG A 435 -1.36 21.68 -14.88
CA ARG A 435 -2.02 21.09 -13.70
C ARG A 435 -3.20 20.20 -14.08
N THR A 436 -4.01 20.64 -15.03
CA THR A 436 -5.19 19.88 -15.50
C THR A 436 -4.76 18.62 -16.22
N ILE A 437 -3.79 18.71 -17.14
CA ILE A 437 -3.19 17.54 -17.79
C ILE A 437 -2.64 16.55 -16.76
N ALA A 438 -1.93 17.02 -15.73
CA ALA A 438 -1.36 16.15 -14.70
C ALA A 438 -2.42 15.32 -13.96
N LEU A 439 -3.55 15.95 -13.58
CA LEU A 439 -4.66 15.30 -12.88
C LEU A 439 -5.51 14.42 -13.82
N ASP A 440 -5.83 14.90 -15.02
CA ASP A 440 -6.59 14.15 -16.02
C ASP A 440 -5.87 12.89 -16.49
N LEU A 441 -4.54 12.91 -16.56
CA LEU A 441 -3.74 11.70 -16.85
C LEU A 441 -3.77 10.69 -15.70
N ILE A 442 -3.83 11.13 -14.44
CA ILE A 442 -4.05 10.25 -13.29
C ILE A 442 -5.47 9.69 -13.32
N MET A 443 -6.47 10.52 -13.63
CA MET A 443 -7.86 10.08 -13.84
C MET A 443 -7.94 9.02 -14.94
N LEU A 444 -7.32 9.24 -16.11
CA LEU A 444 -7.25 8.24 -17.18
C LEU A 444 -6.54 6.96 -16.73
N ALA A 445 -5.49 7.05 -15.92
CA ALA A 445 -4.85 5.87 -15.34
C ALA A 445 -5.77 5.12 -14.35
N THR A 446 -6.71 5.79 -13.67
CA THR A 446 -7.75 5.09 -12.88
C THR A 446 -8.79 4.40 -13.76
N ILE A 447 -9.13 4.98 -14.93
CA ILE A 447 -10.01 4.37 -15.92
C ILE A 447 -9.34 3.14 -16.55
N GLU A 448 -8.07 3.22 -16.96
CA GLU A 448 -7.28 2.09 -17.47
C GLU A 448 -7.22 0.94 -16.43
N ARG A 449 -6.99 1.25 -15.14
CA ARG A 449 -7.06 0.26 -14.05
C ARG A 449 -8.44 -0.39 -13.95
N TRP A 450 -9.51 0.39 -14.07
CA TRP A 450 -10.87 -0.16 -14.07
C TRP A 450 -11.11 -1.08 -15.28
N ILE A 451 -10.72 -0.64 -16.48
CA ILE A 451 -10.82 -1.38 -17.74
C ILE A 451 -10.14 -2.75 -17.60
N ILE A 452 -8.89 -2.79 -17.11
CA ILE A 452 -8.14 -4.03 -16.86
C ILE A 452 -8.84 -4.92 -15.82
N SER A 453 -9.39 -4.34 -14.75
CA SER A 453 -10.10 -5.07 -13.68
C SER A 453 -11.49 -5.59 -14.09
N SER A 454 -12.03 -5.11 -15.21
CA SER A 454 -13.44 -5.33 -15.58
C SER A 454 -13.72 -6.79 -15.90
N ASN A 455 -14.90 -7.29 -15.51
CA ASN A 455 -15.32 -8.65 -15.82
C ASN A 455 -15.66 -8.85 -17.31
N ASN A 456 -16.04 -7.80 -18.04
CA ASN A 456 -16.32 -7.87 -19.47
C ASN A 456 -15.02 -7.99 -20.28
N ILE A 457 -14.95 -8.98 -21.17
CA ILE A 457 -13.82 -9.21 -22.09
C ILE A 457 -13.62 -8.02 -23.03
N GLN A 458 -14.71 -7.44 -23.56
CA GLN A 458 -14.67 -6.32 -24.51
C GLN A 458 -13.99 -5.10 -23.89
N PHE A 459 -14.31 -4.77 -22.64
CA PHE A 459 -13.63 -3.68 -21.94
C PHE A 459 -12.15 -3.98 -21.77
N ARG A 460 -11.75 -5.17 -21.28
CA ARG A 460 -10.32 -5.51 -21.11
C ARG A 460 -9.50 -5.39 -22.41
N GLN A 461 -10.11 -5.62 -23.58
CA GLN A 461 -9.45 -5.45 -24.89
C GLN A 461 -9.18 -3.98 -25.28
N LEU A 462 -9.82 -3.00 -24.63
CA LEU A 462 -9.57 -1.57 -24.86
C LEU A 462 -8.27 -1.09 -24.21
N SER A 463 -7.80 -1.74 -23.13
CA SER A 463 -6.53 -1.39 -22.46
C SER A 463 -5.35 -1.71 -23.37
N SER A 464 -4.76 -0.67 -23.98
CA SER A 464 -3.55 -0.80 -24.81
C SER A 464 -2.73 0.47 -24.79
N LEU A 465 -1.41 0.35 -24.99
CA LEU A 465 -0.51 1.51 -24.99
C LEU A 465 -0.89 2.53 -26.08
N LYS A 466 -1.39 2.06 -27.24
CA LYS A 466 -1.90 2.91 -28.32
C LYS A 466 -3.13 3.73 -27.91
N ASN A 467 -4.02 3.16 -27.10
CA ASN A 467 -5.22 3.85 -26.62
C ASN A 467 -4.88 4.83 -25.50
N ALA A 468 -3.99 4.48 -24.57
CA ALA A 468 -3.46 5.42 -23.58
C ALA A 468 -2.72 6.61 -24.22
N GLN A 469 -1.95 6.38 -25.29
CA GLN A 469 -1.34 7.45 -26.09
C GLN A 469 -2.41 8.38 -26.70
N LYS A 470 -3.41 7.83 -27.40
CA LYS A 470 -4.53 8.62 -27.95
C LYS A 470 -5.28 9.41 -26.86
N GLY A 471 -5.55 8.79 -25.71
CA GLY A 471 -6.19 9.42 -24.57
C GLY A 471 -5.37 10.59 -24.00
N SER A 472 -4.05 10.41 -23.83
CA SER A 472 -3.16 11.48 -23.37
C SER A 472 -3.10 12.67 -24.33
N LEU A 473 -3.11 12.43 -25.65
CA LEU A 473 -3.15 13.47 -26.67
C LEU A 473 -4.50 14.22 -26.63
N PHE A 474 -5.61 13.49 -26.51
CA PHE A 474 -6.96 14.07 -26.38
C PHE A 474 -7.10 14.95 -25.14
N ILE A 475 -6.65 14.48 -23.98
CA ILE A 475 -6.59 15.25 -22.72
C ILE A 475 -5.76 16.52 -22.89
N THR A 476 -4.60 16.42 -23.55
CA THR A 476 -3.71 17.58 -23.80
C THR A 476 -4.40 18.63 -24.67
N ILE A 477 -5.04 18.21 -25.77
CA ILE A 477 -5.77 19.11 -26.67
C ILE A 477 -6.95 19.78 -25.96
N ILE A 478 -7.77 19.01 -25.23
CA ILE A 478 -8.91 19.56 -24.47
C ILE A 478 -8.44 20.51 -23.37
N SER A 479 -7.39 20.17 -22.63
CA SER A 479 -6.83 21.06 -21.59
C SER A 479 -6.35 22.40 -22.17
N ILE A 480 -5.73 22.38 -23.35
CA ILE A 480 -5.32 23.60 -24.07
C ILE A 480 -6.54 24.44 -24.46
N LEU A 481 -7.56 23.82 -25.08
CA LEU A 481 -8.78 24.51 -25.51
C LEU A 481 -9.57 25.09 -24.32
N LEU A 482 -9.66 24.35 -23.22
CA LEU A 482 -10.35 24.74 -22.00
C LEU A 482 -9.72 25.98 -21.35
N TYR A 483 -8.38 26.08 -21.41
CA TYR A 483 -7.62 27.14 -20.75
C TYR A 483 -7.14 28.27 -21.67
N ILE A 484 -7.36 28.20 -22.98
CA ILE A 484 -6.98 29.28 -23.92
C ILE A 484 -7.56 30.64 -23.52
N GLN A 485 -8.75 30.65 -22.90
CA GLN A 485 -9.40 31.85 -22.37
C GLN A 485 -8.58 32.58 -21.28
N MET A 486 -7.64 31.91 -20.61
CA MET A 486 -6.69 32.54 -19.67
C MET A 486 -5.86 33.65 -20.34
N LEU A 487 -5.50 33.49 -21.62
CA LEU A 487 -4.74 34.47 -22.40
C LEU A 487 -5.52 35.78 -22.62
N TYR A 488 -6.85 35.73 -22.55
CA TYR A 488 -7.72 36.90 -22.61
C TYR A 488 -8.13 37.40 -21.21
N CYS A 489 -8.44 36.48 -20.29
CA CYS A 489 -9.04 36.78 -19.00
C CYS A 489 -8.07 37.36 -17.95
N TYR A 490 -6.77 37.04 -18.04
CA TYR A 490 -5.77 37.51 -17.07
C TYR A 490 -5.16 38.85 -17.46
N LYS A 491 -4.86 39.69 -16.45
CA LYS A 491 -4.13 40.95 -16.58
C LYS A 491 -3.15 41.12 -15.42
N ALA A 492 -2.01 41.75 -15.69
CA ALA A 492 -1.02 42.13 -14.69
C ALA A 492 -1.37 43.48 -14.02
N ASN A 493 -0.63 43.82 -12.95
CA ASN A 493 -0.76 45.06 -12.18
C ASN A 493 -2.19 45.38 -11.71
N LEU A 494 -2.98 44.37 -11.35
CA LEU A 494 -4.30 44.55 -10.73
C LEU A 494 -4.17 44.92 -9.24
N ILE A 495 -5.07 45.81 -8.81
CA ILE A 495 -5.21 46.33 -7.45
C ILE A 495 -6.54 45.81 -6.89
N ASN A 496 -6.65 45.62 -5.58
CA ASN A 496 -7.83 45.04 -4.89
C ASN A 496 -8.16 43.58 -5.30
N THR A 497 -7.15 42.83 -5.75
CA THR A 497 -7.20 41.38 -6.01
C THR A 497 -6.16 40.63 -5.16
N PRO A 498 -6.33 39.32 -4.89
CA PRO A 498 -5.41 38.56 -4.03
C PRO A 498 -3.97 38.46 -4.60
N LEU A 499 -3.83 38.62 -5.92
CA LEU A 499 -2.57 38.70 -6.66
C LEU A 499 -2.63 39.86 -7.66
N ARG A 500 -1.46 40.42 -8.01
CA ARG A 500 -1.31 41.44 -9.07
C ARG A 500 -1.53 40.90 -10.48
N CYS A 501 -1.29 39.60 -10.69
CA CYS A 501 -1.66 38.87 -11.91
C CYS A 501 -2.93 38.07 -11.61
N TYR A 502 -4.08 38.51 -12.13
CA TYR A 502 -5.38 37.90 -11.82
C TYR A 502 -6.41 38.12 -12.95
N GLY A 503 -7.61 37.54 -12.78
CA GLY A 503 -8.74 37.73 -13.69
C GLY A 503 -9.24 39.18 -13.70
N LYS A 504 -9.30 39.80 -14.89
CA LYS A 504 -9.46 41.25 -15.08
C LYS A 504 -10.89 41.81 -14.84
N THR A 505 -11.92 40.98 -14.88
CA THR A 505 -13.32 41.35 -14.58
C THR A 505 -13.97 40.28 -13.70
N ALA A 506 -15.13 40.57 -13.11
CA ALA A 506 -15.92 39.56 -12.39
C ALA A 506 -16.33 38.38 -13.30
N ALA A 507 -16.76 38.66 -14.54
CA ALA A 507 -17.11 37.62 -15.52
C ALA A 507 -15.90 36.75 -15.92
N CYS A 508 -14.73 37.35 -16.14
CA CYS A 508 -13.49 36.62 -16.39
C CYS A 508 -13.11 35.74 -15.20
N ARG A 509 -13.20 36.26 -13.97
CA ARG A 509 -12.94 35.49 -12.75
C ARG A 509 -13.90 34.29 -12.65
N LEU A 510 -15.20 34.52 -12.76
CA LEU A 510 -16.23 33.47 -12.73
C LEU A 510 -15.97 32.38 -13.77
N LEU A 511 -15.71 32.74 -15.02
CA LEU A 511 -15.33 31.78 -16.06
C LEU A 511 -14.09 30.97 -15.64
N THR A 512 -12.99 31.64 -15.27
CA THR A 512 -11.72 30.96 -14.94
C THR A 512 -11.79 30.09 -13.69
N ASP A 513 -12.54 30.51 -12.67
CA ASP A 513 -12.63 29.85 -11.37
C ASP A 513 -13.64 28.70 -11.39
N VAL A 514 -14.77 28.86 -12.09
CA VAL A 514 -15.73 27.76 -12.34
C VAL A 514 -15.10 26.72 -13.28
N THR A 515 -14.40 27.13 -14.34
CA THR A 515 -13.66 26.18 -15.19
C THR A 515 -12.66 25.36 -14.36
N TYR A 516 -11.89 25.99 -13.47
CA TYR A 516 -10.97 25.29 -12.59
C TYR A 516 -11.67 24.34 -11.61
N ALA A 517 -12.69 24.81 -10.90
CA ALA A 517 -13.43 24.00 -9.94
C ALA A 517 -14.12 22.81 -10.60
N CYS A 518 -14.81 23.02 -11.72
CA CYS A 518 -15.56 21.98 -12.42
C CYS A 518 -14.65 20.97 -13.14
N PHE A 519 -13.70 21.43 -13.95
CA PHE A 519 -12.97 20.56 -14.87
C PHE A 519 -11.61 20.07 -14.34
N THR A 520 -10.93 20.84 -13.49
CA THR A 520 -9.63 20.41 -12.92
C THR A 520 -9.77 19.70 -11.58
N ILE A 521 -10.81 20.03 -10.80
CA ILE A 521 -11.02 19.45 -9.46
C ILE A 521 -12.19 18.45 -9.44
N LEU A 522 -13.42 18.90 -9.67
CA LEU A 522 -14.62 18.07 -9.50
C LEU A 522 -14.69 16.92 -10.51
N PHE A 523 -14.46 17.18 -11.79
CA PHE A 523 -14.55 16.15 -12.83
C PHE A 523 -13.53 15.00 -12.62
N PRO A 524 -12.23 15.27 -12.40
CA PRO A 524 -11.26 14.22 -12.06
C PRO A 524 -11.60 13.51 -10.75
N LEU A 525 -11.97 14.25 -9.70
CA LEU A 525 -12.29 13.69 -8.39
C LEU A 525 -13.48 12.72 -8.45
N ILE A 526 -14.59 13.14 -9.06
CA ILE A 526 -15.80 12.32 -9.22
C ILE A 526 -15.47 11.08 -10.05
N THR A 527 -14.78 11.26 -11.17
CA THR A 527 -14.44 10.17 -12.10
C THR A 527 -13.48 9.16 -11.45
N MET A 528 -12.41 9.62 -10.79
CA MET A 528 -11.48 8.77 -10.04
C MET A 528 -12.17 8.04 -8.88
N THR A 529 -13.12 8.68 -8.20
CA THR A 529 -13.90 8.05 -7.11
C THR A 529 -14.80 6.95 -7.65
N ILE A 530 -15.57 7.22 -8.72
CA ILE A 530 -16.46 6.23 -9.36
C ILE A 530 -15.63 5.05 -9.88
N PHE A 531 -14.64 5.28 -10.75
CA PHE A 531 -13.85 4.19 -11.33
C PHE A 531 -12.95 3.50 -10.30
N GLY A 532 -12.49 4.21 -9.27
CA GLY A 532 -11.79 3.62 -8.11
C GLY A 532 -12.69 2.65 -7.33
N ILE A 533 -13.91 3.04 -6.99
CA ILE A 533 -14.90 2.18 -6.32
C ILE A 533 -15.27 0.99 -7.23
N MET A 534 -15.51 1.21 -8.53
CA MET A 534 -15.80 0.14 -9.48
C MET A 534 -14.63 -0.85 -9.62
N THR A 535 -13.38 -0.37 -9.64
CA THR A 535 -12.17 -1.21 -9.64
C THR A 535 -12.11 -2.08 -8.38
N ILE A 536 -12.33 -1.48 -7.20
CA ILE A 536 -12.37 -2.21 -5.93
C ILE A 536 -13.54 -3.22 -5.91
N SER A 537 -14.70 -2.86 -6.45
CA SER A 537 -15.89 -3.71 -6.55
C SER A 537 -15.65 -4.90 -7.47
N ASN A 538 -15.04 -4.70 -8.65
CA ASN A 538 -14.66 -5.78 -9.56
C ASN A 538 -13.65 -6.73 -8.91
N ILE A 539 -12.61 -6.20 -8.27
CA ILE A 539 -11.61 -6.98 -7.53
C ILE A 539 -12.25 -7.75 -6.35
N ARG A 540 -13.24 -7.18 -5.66
CA ARG A 540 -14.00 -7.86 -4.59
C ARG A 540 -14.93 -8.94 -5.14
N LYS A 541 -15.73 -8.66 -6.17
CA LYS A 541 -16.61 -9.64 -6.83
C LYS A 541 -15.82 -10.81 -7.42
N GLY A 542 -14.66 -10.52 -7.99
CA GLY A 542 -13.69 -11.54 -8.43
C GLY A 542 -13.14 -12.40 -7.29
N ARG A 543 -13.16 -11.95 -6.03
CA ARG A 543 -12.81 -12.75 -4.83
C ARG A 543 -14.00 -13.58 -4.33
N THR A 544 -15.22 -13.02 -4.29
CA THR A 544 -16.42 -13.70 -3.77
C THR A 544 -16.94 -14.78 -4.74
N CYS A 545 -16.86 -14.54 -6.06
CA CYS A 545 -17.20 -15.54 -7.07
C CYS A 545 -16.08 -16.59 -7.21
N LYS A 546 -15.95 -17.46 -6.20
CA LYS A 546 -15.29 -18.79 -6.17
C LYS A 546 -15.29 -19.40 -4.75
N GLN A 547 -16.42 -19.35 -4.03
CA GLN A 547 -16.74 -20.42 -3.08
C GLN A 547 -17.42 -21.54 -3.88
N PRO A 548 -16.87 -22.77 -3.97
CA PRO A 548 -17.54 -23.90 -4.59
C PRO A 548 -18.58 -24.51 -3.63
N GLY A 549 -19.48 -23.68 -3.10
CA GLY A 549 -20.62 -24.13 -2.34
C GLY A 549 -21.72 -24.62 -3.30
N LYS A 550 -21.99 -25.93 -3.29
CA LYS A 550 -23.13 -26.57 -3.99
C LYS A 550 -23.16 -26.39 -5.53
N ILE A 551 -22.16 -26.92 -6.23
CA ILE A 551 -22.25 -27.63 -7.54
C ILE A 551 -20.84 -28.23 -7.77
N PHE A 552 -20.64 -29.48 -7.34
CA PHE A 552 -19.38 -30.20 -7.57
C PHE A 552 -19.60 -31.73 -7.66
N ARG A 553 -20.57 -32.14 -8.51
CA ARG A 553 -20.85 -33.57 -8.76
C ARG A 553 -20.95 -33.97 -10.23
N LYS A 554 -20.70 -33.05 -11.18
CA LYS A 554 -20.58 -33.36 -12.63
C LYS A 554 -19.66 -32.33 -13.32
N LEU A 555 -18.81 -32.83 -14.22
CA LEU A 555 -17.81 -32.18 -15.10
C LEU A 555 -16.36 -32.17 -14.60
N HIS A 556 -15.61 -33.17 -15.07
CA HIS A 556 -14.21 -33.48 -14.71
C HIS A 556 -13.16 -32.76 -15.59
N LEU A 557 -13.53 -31.63 -16.22
CA LEU A 557 -12.72 -30.93 -17.23
C LEU A 557 -12.43 -29.48 -16.78
N ASN A 558 -11.14 -29.09 -16.85
CA ASN A 558 -10.55 -27.77 -16.51
C ASN A 558 -10.03 -27.49 -15.07
N LYS A 559 -9.39 -28.46 -14.38
CA LYS A 559 -8.54 -28.15 -13.21
C LYS A 559 -7.30 -27.27 -13.53
N ARG A 560 -6.63 -27.47 -14.69
CA ARG A 560 -5.39 -26.74 -15.06
C ARG A 560 -5.59 -25.23 -15.19
N ASN A 561 -6.71 -24.80 -15.81
CA ASN A 561 -7.09 -23.39 -15.92
C ASN A 561 -7.45 -22.75 -14.56
N PHE A 562 -7.86 -23.53 -13.57
CA PHE A 562 -8.21 -23.03 -12.24
C PHE A 562 -6.96 -22.63 -11.42
N VAL A 563 -5.88 -23.40 -11.51
CA VAL A 563 -4.62 -23.17 -10.78
C VAL A 563 -3.86 -21.97 -11.37
N LEU A 564 -3.73 -21.89 -12.71
CA LEU A 564 -3.09 -20.75 -13.38
C LEU A 564 -3.87 -19.44 -13.11
N GLN A 565 -5.20 -19.50 -13.06
CA GLN A 565 -6.03 -18.38 -12.59
C GLN A 565 -5.86 -18.04 -11.10
N ARG A 566 -5.42 -18.98 -10.24
CA ARG A 566 -5.27 -18.74 -8.80
C ARG A 566 -3.91 -18.10 -8.47
N LEU A 567 -2.83 -18.58 -9.09
CA LEU A 567 -1.48 -18.03 -8.98
C LEU A 567 -1.40 -16.59 -9.50
N THR A 568 -1.96 -16.34 -10.70
CA THR A 568 -2.11 -14.96 -11.21
C THR A 568 -2.93 -14.13 -10.23
N LYS A 569 -4.12 -14.59 -9.83
CA LYS A 569 -5.02 -13.88 -8.90
C LYS A 569 -4.39 -13.58 -7.54
N GLN A 570 -3.43 -14.36 -7.02
CA GLN A 570 -2.67 -14.06 -5.80
C GLN A 570 -1.59 -12.98 -6.01
N ARG A 571 -0.82 -13.04 -7.12
CA ARG A 571 0.14 -11.99 -7.49
C ARG A 571 -0.58 -10.64 -7.70
N TRP A 572 -1.70 -10.67 -8.42
CA TRP A 572 -2.62 -9.52 -8.51
C TRP A 572 -3.15 -9.14 -7.12
N LYS A 573 -3.58 -10.07 -6.24
CA LYS A 573 -4.09 -9.75 -4.87
C LYS A 573 -3.14 -8.89 -4.03
N LYS A 574 -1.82 -9.11 -4.11
CA LYS A 574 -0.78 -8.30 -3.43
C LYS A 574 -0.61 -6.95 -4.14
N ILE A 575 -0.48 -6.94 -5.48
CA ILE A 575 -0.36 -5.72 -6.29
C ILE A 575 -1.60 -4.81 -6.14
N ASP A 576 -2.81 -5.36 -6.21
CA ASP A 576 -4.11 -4.71 -5.90
C ASP A 576 -4.14 -4.05 -4.51
N GLY A 577 -3.41 -4.62 -3.55
CA GLY A 577 -3.31 -4.11 -2.18
C GLY A 577 -2.58 -2.76 -2.15
N TYR A 578 -1.42 -2.72 -2.80
CA TYR A 578 -0.62 -1.50 -2.99
C TYR A 578 -1.34 -0.49 -3.88
N LEU A 579 -1.88 -0.93 -5.03
CA LEU A 579 -2.62 -0.07 -5.97
C LEU A 579 -3.87 0.58 -5.34
N ARG A 580 -4.61 -0.14 -4.48
CA ARG A 580 -5.73 0.43 -3.72
C ARG A 580 -5.27 1.44 -2.68
N ARG A 581 -4.19 1.17 -1.94
CA ARG A 581 -3.63 2.12 -0.96
C ARG A 581 -3.16 3.40 -1.65
N MET A 582 -2.40 3.26 -2.74
CA MET A 582 -1.96 4.35 -3.60
C MET A 582 -3.16 5.19 -4.10
N LEU A 583 -4.16 4.58 -4.71
CA LEU A 583 -5.32 5.30 -5.28
C LEU A 583 -6.16 5.99 -4.19
N LEU A 584 -6.34 5.37 -3.03
CA LEU A 584 -7.04 5.96 -1.89
C LEU A 584 -6.27 7.15 -1.31
N LEU A 585 -4.94 7.05 -1.20
CA LEU A 585 -4.09 8.17 -0.77
C LEU A 585 -4.16 9.34 -1.77
N GLN A 586 -4.15 9.06 -3.08
CA GLN A 586 -4.28 10.09 -4.12
C GLN A 586 -5.65 10.80 -4.09
N VAL A 587 -6.75 10.07 -3.88
CA VAL A 587 -8.08 10.70 -3.78
C VAL A 587 -8.18 11.56 -2.51
N ILE A 588 -7.64 11.10 -1.38
CA ILE A 588 -7.64 11.86 -0.13
C ILE A 588 -6.72 13.10 -0.24
N SER A 589 -5.51 12.97 -0.81
CA SER A 589 -4.60 14.10 -0.99
C SER A 589 -5.20 15.15 -1.93
N LEU A 590 -5.81 14.72 -3.04
CA LEU A 590 -6.50 15.62 -3.97
C LEU A 590 -7.60 16.44 -3.28
N ILE A 591 -8.46 15.81 -2.47
CA ILE A 591 -9.51 16.52 -1.71
C ILE A 591 -8.89 17.54 -0.75
N LEU A 592 -7.98 17.10 0.12
CA LEU A 592 -7.42 17.95 1.17
C LEU A 592 -6.57 19.10 0.62
N LEU A 593 -5.88 18.90 -0.51
CA LEU A 593 -4.88 19.83 -1.03
C LEU A 593 -5.36 20.72 -2.20
N THR A 594 -6.53 20.46 -2.79
CA THR A 594 -7.02 21.28 -3.92
C THR A 594 -8.40 21.89 -3.72
N PHE A 595 -9.26 21.25 -2.91
CA PHE A 595 -10.62 21.73 -2.67
C PHE A 595 -10.69 23.08 -1.93
N PRO A 596 -9.84 23.38 -0.92
CA PRO A 596 -9.84 24.71 -0.27
C PRO A 596 -9.63 25.86 -1.25
N GLN A 597 -8.63 25.75 -2.14
CA GLN A 597 -8.35 26.78 -3.15
C GLN A 597 -9.53 26.98 -4.13
N ALA A 598 -10.22 25.90 -4.50
CA ALA A 598 -11.38 25.97 -5.38
C ALA A 598 -12.56 26.69 -4.70
N ILE A 599 -12.84 26.37 -3.43
CA ILE A 599 -13.87 27.05 -2.62
C ILE A 599 -13.56 28.54 -2.49
N HIS A 600 -12.34 28.92 -2.11
CA HIS A 600 -11.98 30.32 -1.92
C HIS A 600 -12.05 31.12 -3.22
N LYS A 601 -11.57 30.57 -4.35
CA LYS A 601 -11.72 31.20 -5.68
C LYS A 601 -13.19 31.52 -6.01
N VAL A 602 -14.09 30.57 -5.77
CA VAL A 602 -15.53 30.76 -5.98
C VAL A 602 -16.10 31.79 -4.99
N TYR A 603 -15.76 31.70 -3.69
CA TYR A 603 -16.17 32.67 -2.67
C TYR A 603 -15.72 34.11 -3.01
N PHE A 604 -14.46 34.32 -3.37
CA PHE A 604 -13.91 35.64 -3.69
C PHE A 604 -14.58 36.24 -4.94
N THR A 605 -14.96 35.39 -5.90
CA THR A 605 -15.68 35.80 -7.10
C THR A 605 -17.15 36.13 -6.80
N LEU A 606 -17.87 35.30 -6.04
CA LEU A 606 -19.27 35.55 -5.67
C LEU A 606 -19.42 36.79 -4.75
N THR A 607 -18.46 37.01 -3.85
CA THR A 607 -18.44 38.19 -2.97
C THR A 607 -17.88 39.45 -3.64
N SER A 608 -17.52 39.41 -4.92
CA SER A 608 -16.86 40.55 -5.59
C SER A 608 -17.74 41.79 -5.81
N ASN A 609 -19.07 41.65 -5.69
CA ASN A 609 -20.03 42.76 -5.72
C ASN A 609 -20.41 43.28 -4.31
N ARG A 610 -19.93 42.64 -3.23
CA ARG A 610 -20.15 43.10 -1.85
C ARG A 610 -19.04 44.08 -1.47
N TYR A 611 -19.40 45.17 -0.79
CA TYR A 611 -18.41 46.03 -0.14
C TYR A 611 -17.68 45.24 0.97
N LYS A 612 -16.35 45.10 0.83
CA LYS A 612 -15.46 44.51 1.83
C LYS A 612 -14.60 45.60 2.46
N SER A 613 -14.41 45.51 3.76
CA SER A 613 -13.45 46.33 4.51
C SER A 613 -12.00 46.02 4.09
N GLN A 614 -11.08 46.94 4.36
CA GLN A 614 -9.65 46.72 4.09
C GLN A 614 -9.10 45.48 4.82
N MET A 615 -9.55 45.24 6.06
CA MET A 615 -9.17 44.04 6.83
C MET A 615 -9.69 42.75 6.20
N GLU A 616 -10.90 42.72 5.63
CA GLU A 616 -11.40 41.56 4.87
C GLU A 616 -10.52 41.28 3.63
N TYR A 617 -10.09 42.30 2.88
CA TYR A 617 -9.17 42.13 1.75
C TYR A 617 -7.77 41.65 2.16
N ASP A 618 -7.27 42.13 3.30
CA ASP A 618 -5.97 41.71 3.83
C ASP A 618 -6.01 40.27 4.35
N PHE A 619 -7.12 39.86 4.99
CA PHE A 619 -7.37 38.48 5.39
C PHE A 619 -7.48 37.53 4.19
N ASP A 620 -8.32 37.85 3.20
CA ASP A 620 -8.47 37.08 1.96
C ASP A 620 -7.09 36.87 1.29
N ARG A 621 -6.26 37.92 1.24
CA ARG A 621 -4.91 37.84 0.66
C ARG A 621 -3.97 36.94 1.45
N ILE A 622 -4.06 36.89 2.78
CA ILE A 622 -3.25 36.00 3.62
C ILE A 622 -3.71 34.55 3.44
N LEU A 623 -5.01 34.28 3.54
CA LEU A 623 -5.59 32.95 3.34
C LEU A 623 -5.22 32.39 1.95
N TYR A 624 -5.39 33.20 0.90
CA TYR A 624 -5.06 32.82 -0.47
C TYR A 624 -3.56 32.53 -0.68
N ARG A 625 -2.66 33.11 0.13
CA ARG A 625 -1.22 32.79 0.04
C ARG A 625 -0.98 31.31 0.38
N PHE A 626 -1.49 30.87 1.52
CA PHE A 626 -1.32 29.50 2.01
C PHE A 626 -2.06 28.49 1.14
N GLU A 627 -3.34 28.72 0.83
CA GLU A 627 -4.12 27.79 0.01
C GLU A 627 -3.57 27.58 -1.39
N LEU A 628 -2.98 28.60 -2.01
CA LEU A 628 -2.37 28.48 -3.34
C LEU A 628 -1.09 27.63 -3.33
N LEU A 629 -0.49 27.33 -2.15
CA LEU A 629 0.58 26.34 -2.02
C LEU A 629 0.07 24.89 -2.06
N LEU A 630 -1.12 24.61 -1.51
CA LEU A 630 -1.61 23.25 -1.32
C LEU A 630 -1.64 22.42 -2.62
N PRO A 631 -2.10 22.93 -3.78
CA PRO A 631 -2.06 22.15 -5.02
C PRO A 631 -0.65 21.89 -5.55
N PHE A 632 0.36 22.67 -5.16
CA PHE A 632 1.75 22.37 -5.50
C PHE A 632 2.33 21.25 -4.62
N ILE A 633 1.83 21.10 -3.39
CA ILE A 633 2.09 19.91 -2.57
C ILE A 633 1.51 18.68 -3.28
N GLU A 634 0.27 18.75 -3.79
CA GLU A 634 -0.30 17.65 -4.59
C GLU A 634 0.51 17.36 -5.86
N SER A 635 1.01 18.37 -6.59
CA SER A 635 1.93 18.14 -7.71
C SER A 635 3.30 17.55 -7.30
N ALA A 636 3.72 17.68 -6.04
CA ALA A 636 4.98 17.13 -5.51
C ALA A 636 4.84 15.69 -4.97
N LEU A 637 3.67 15.32 -4.46
CA LEU A 637 3.41 14.04 -3.82
C LEU A 637 3.53 12.75 -4.67
N PRO A 638 3.33 12.71 -6.00
CA PRO A 638 3.21 11.45 -6.75
C PRO A 638 4.37 10.48 -6.53
N PHE A 639 5.62 10.95 -6.63
CA PHE A 639 6.80 10.12 -6.39
C PHE A 639 6.81 9.48 -5.00
N TYR A 640 6.53 10.27 -3.96
CA TYR A 640 6.55 9.82 -2.57
C TYR A 640 5.41 8.83 -2.29
N ILE A 641 4.22 9.06 -2.85
CA ILE A 641 3.12 8.09 -2.79
C ILE A 641 3.50 6.79 -3.52
N TYR A 642 4.15 6.86 -4.68
CA TYR A 642 4.49 5.68 -5.49
C TYR A 642 5.61 4.84 -4.83
N THR A 643 6.61 5.47 -4.24
CA THR A 643 7.72 4.79 -3.52
C THR A 643 7.28 4.19 -2.17
N LEU A 644 6.47 4.91 -1.39
CA LEU A 644 6.01 4.46 -0.08
C LEU A 644 4.85 3.45 -0.18
N ALA A 645 3.83 3.74 -1.00
CA ALA A 645 2.61 2.94 -1.10
C ALA A 645 2.55 1.98 -2.30
N GLY A 646 3.39 2.15 -3.33
CA GLY A 646 3.38 1.33 -4.56
C GLY A 646 3.99 -0.07 -4.44
N GLY A 647 4.55 -0.43 -3.28
CA GLY A 647 5.10 -1.76 -3.00
C GLY A 647 6.54 -1.95 -3.48
N LYS A 648 7.04 -3.19 -3.45
CA LYS A 648 8.46 -3.48 -3.66
C LYS A 648 8.97 -3.07 -5.05
N VAL A 649 8.17 -3.33 -6.10
CA VAL A 649 8.54 -3.07 -7.52
C VAL A 649 9.06 -1.65 -7.77
N PHE A 650 8.46 -0.62 -7.16
CA PHE A 650 8.89 0.76 -7.35
C PHE A 650 10.17 1.09 -6.57
N ARG A 651 10.38 0.43 -5.43
CA ARG A 651 11.59 0.56 -4.62
C ARG A 651 12.75 -0.22 -5.22
N ASP A 652 12.55 -1.47 -5.65
CA ASP A 652 13.54 -2.27 -6.36
C ASP A 652 14.02 -1.52 -7.63
N ALA A 653 13.10 -0.89 -8.38
CA ALA A 653 13.43 -0.08 -9.56
C ALA A 653 14.20 1.22 -9.24
N LEU A 654 13.96 1.83 -8.08
CA LEU A 654 14.70 3.00 -7.59
C LEU A 654 16.07 2.61 -7.03
N GLU A 655 16.16 1.51 -6.28
CA GLU A 655 17.41 0.94 -5.75
C GLU A 655 18.37 0.58 -6.90
N ASN A 656 17.87 -0.10 -7.94
CA ASN A 656 18.64 -0.39 -9.16
C ASN A 656 19.11 0.87 -9.91
N LEU A 657 18.42 2.00 -9.74
CA LEU A 657 18.79 3.29 -10.37
C LEU A 657 19.83 4.07 -9.54
N LEU A 658 19.74 3.99 -8.20
CA LEU A 658 20.60 4.76 -7.28
C LEU A 658 21.89 4.02 -6.91
N PHE A 659 21.82 2.70 -6.67
CA PHE A 659 22.92 1.88 -6.18
C PHE A 659 23.64 1.09 -7.28
N CYS A 660 23.72 1.69 -8.48
CA CYS A 660 24.22 1.09 -9.72
C CYS A 660 25.46 0.19 -9.50
N SER A 661 25.21 -1.10 -9.40
CA SER A 661 26.18 -2.15 -9.08
C SER A 661 25.77 -3.39 -9.87
N LYS A 662 26.69 -3.87 -10.71
CA LYS A 662 26.59 -5.11 -11.50
C LYS A 662 25.47 -5.15 -12.57
N THR A 663 25.69 -4.43 -13.68
CA THR A 663 25.44 -5.00 -15.02
C THR A 663 26.57 -4.63 -15.98
N ASN A 664 27.57 -5.50 -16.05
CA ASN A 664 28.39 -5.82 -17.23
C ASN A 664 28.86 -7.27 -17.02
#